data_AF-T0FQM1-F1
#
_entry.id   AF-T0FQM1-F1
#
_cell.length_a   1.000
_cell.length_b   1.000
_cell.length_c   1.000
_cell.angle_alpha   90.00
_cell.angle_beta   90.00
_cell.angle_gamma   90.00
#
_symmetry.space_group_name_H-M   'P 1'
#
loop_
_entity.id
_entity.type
_entity.pdbx_description
1 polymer ?
#
loop_
_entity_poly.entity_id
_entity_poly.type
_entity_poly.pdbx_seq_one_letter_code
_entity_poly.pdbx_strand_id
1 'polypeptide(L)'
;MKDRITNGLQTASLVSICLFLLSFPQSVSVSQIFGSLTIATTYPLFFLDAQSRKNWKRILNPFLLFFGIYLLLFLSSLLHAETTYSAYTKTYSAFFKKFLKQSESGDFWMLLLFPASFLVASQEKNQTILKRFLIASASITIVLGCISLFSEVRIGKFVANGFRYAPGDRLQHFSGNLGPIKLYLPIGMMNTHLTFGGLLGLCLPGLLVDWFITVKKKKNFVFVLKTVLVIAGFLILFFNQSRSIWLGVFTILLILLFKGTFGIRKSLSKVSLRSKILAGLVVFFVVLSASYLFRNNWLIQRSVSQIFEVHNTENQRYYIYKNTIPLVQEHFLTGVGGGNYKDFHWKESAKMIEKEEQLWYELYITPRGHAHNDLLHFFTTGGIFAGILFLLFWGKLFRSLFQKDFSSGEGIPVFAIGVLSLFPAGFFQCYLLDDEVVLPFFAFCGIFLGGRWNSLQTSEKKDIFDRFDRATGIPFSENWSSVRKNSLQAKNNSDVTTNSFFLKIISNLKRDWILTLQIISAIGIPILLYWLFWIPRLNLEPLEVYNRRVRASDLALVKEVQKNILKFEIVSDEVHSPVNPSMTPSEKNPTSSPQSPSQSNVQQNSEPSAMFHPSALSVEQASLPFQVEGCLTHRYRHPPLPRKTPFSFTIYIPENSSASAKRAEITIVSRDSFDQDQLYWAHGETDLSTISVELHKGKNPILIPDSLVDTTPAAFPDGVFFRDYRIRYSGFETEGKIEFPKLYFGKICDTVIRLTR
;
A
#
# COMPACT_ATOMS: atom_id res chain seq x y z
N MET A 1 -39.44 -20.56 -26.49
CA MET A 1 -38.14 -21.13 -26.07
C MET A 1 -37.13 -20.03 -25.66
N LYS A 2 -36.88 -19.03 -26.51
CA LYS A 2 -35.97 -17.89 -26.23
C LYS A 2 -36.25 -17.19 -24.89
N ASP A 3 -37.50 -16.81 -24.61
CA ASP A 3 -37.83 -16.09 -23.36
C ASP A 3 -37.62 -16.94 -22.10
N ARG A 4 -37.88 -18.26 -22.19
CA ARG A 4 -37.63 -19.20 -21.10
C ARG A 4 -36.13 -19.30 -20.80
N ILE A 5 -35.28 -19.36 -21.83
CA ILE A 5 -33.82 -19.36 -21.70
C ILE A 5 -33.34 -18.03 -21.11
N THR A 6 -33.80 -16.90 -21.63
CA THR A 6 -33.44 -15.56 -21.13
C THR A 6 -33.82 -15.39 -19.65
N ASN A 7 -35.03 -15.78 -19.25
CA ASN A 7 -35.48 -15.70 -17.86
C ASN A 7 -34.68 -16.63 -16.94
N GLY A 8 -34.35 -17.84 -17.41
CA GLY A 8 -33.46 -18.77 -16.71
C GLY A 8 -32.08 -18.17 -16.47
N LEU A 9 -31.45 -17.60 -17.50
CA LEU A 9 -30.15 -16.95 -17.41
C LEU A 9 -30.16 -15.69 -16.53
N GLN A 10 -31.23 -14.88 -16.55
CA GLN A 10 -31.37 -13.74 -15.65
C GLN A 10 -31.44 -14.17 -14.18
N THR A 11 -32.14 -15.28 -13.90
CA THR A 11 -32.24 -15.81 -12.54
C THR A 11 -30.92 -16.43 -12.09
N ALA A 12 -30.30 -17.24 -12.96
CA ALA A 12 -29.00 -17.86 -12.70
C ALA A 12 -27.90 -16.81 -12.47
N SER A 13 -27.85 -15.74 -13.26
CA SER A 13 -26.90 -14.64 -13.07
C SER A 13 -27.08 -13.91 -11.74
N LEU A 14 -28.33 -13.65 -11.32
CA LEU A 14 -28.62 -13.07 -10.01
C LEU A 14 -28.17 -13.99 -8.87
N VAL A 15 -28.55 -15.27 -8.92
CA VAL A 15 -28.17 -16.25 -7.89
C VAL A 15 -26.65 -16.39 -7.81
N SER A 16 -25.97 -16.47 -8.96
CA SER A 16 -24.52 -16.61 -9.03
C SER A 16 -23.80 -15.41 -8.44
N ILE A 17 -24.22 -14.17 -8.75
CA ILE A 17 -23.59 -12.98 -8.14
C ILE A 17 -23.90 -12.88 -6.65
N CYS A 18 -25.07 -13.34 -6.20
CA CYS A 18 -25.40 -13.38 -4.78
C CYS A 18 -24.52 -14.39 -4.02
N LEU A 19 -24.30 -15.58 -4.57
CA LEU A 19 -23.38 -16.57 -4.01
C LEU A 19 -21.93 -16.06 -4.04
N PHE A 20 -21.52 -15.40 -5.12
CA PHE A 20 -20.24 -14.70 -5.20
C PHE A 20 -20.05 -13.72 -4.04
N LEU A 21 -21.03 -12.84 -3.80
CA LEU A 21 -20.98 -11.84 -2.73
C LEU A 21 -20.87 -12.46 -1.32
N LEU A 22 -21.49 -13.63 -1.09
CA LEU A 22 -21.32 -14.35 0.18
C LEU A 22 -19.96 -15.03 0.30
N SER A 23 -19.39 -15.50 -0.82
CA SER A 23 -18.18 -16.33 -0.82
C SER A 23 -16.86 -15.55 -0.80
N PHE A 24 -16.76 -14.36 -1.43
CA PHE A 24 -15.47 -13.65 -1.50
C PHE A 24 -14.86 -13.28 -0.15
N PRO A 25 -15.62 -12.97 0.92
CA PRO A 25 -15.02 -12.75 2.24
C PRO A 25 -14.43 -14.00 2.88
N GLN A 26 -14.77 -15.18 2.37
CA GLN A 26 -14.48 -16.49 2.99
C GLN A 26 -13.39 -17.25 2.22
N SER A 27 -13.46 -17.26 0.89
CA SER A 27 -12.56 -18.05 0.05
C SER A 27 -12.47 -17.48 -1.37
N VAL A 28 -11.24 -17.26 -1.80
CA VAL A 28 -10.89 -16.85 -3.16
C VAL A 28 -11.37 -17.89 -4.15
N SER A 29 -11.01 -19.16 -3.97
CA SER A 29 -11.35 -20.24 -4.90
C SER A 29 -12.86 -20.42 -5.08
N VAL A 30 -13.63 -20.40 -3.98
CA VAL A 30 -15.10 -20.52 -4.05
C VAL A 30 -15.69 -19.29 -4.75
N SER A 31 -15.16 -18.10 -4.47
CA SER A 31 -15.62 -16.88 -5.14
C SER A 31 -15.27 -16.86 -6.63
N GLN A 32 -14.14 -17.40 -7.05
CA GLN A 32 -13.79 -17.54 -8.46
C GLN A 32 -14.77 -18.46 -9.20
N ILE A 33 -15.24 -19.55 -8.57
CA ILE A 33 -16.29 -20.43 -9.14
C ILE A 33 -17.58 -19.64 -9.38
N PHE A 34 -18.10 -18.94 -8.37
CA PHE A 34 -19.35 -18.19 -8.51
C PHE A 34 -19.21 -16.94 -9.39
N GLY A 35 -18.04 -16.30 -9.39
CA GLY A 35 -17.70 -15.23 -10.32
C GLY A 35 -17.71 -15.72 -11.77
N SER A 36 -17.08 -16.87 -12.03
CA SER A 36 -17.09 -17.52 -13.35
C SER A 36 -18.50 -17.92 -13.79
N LEU A 37 -19.31 -18.48 -12.88
CA LEU A 37 -20.71 -18.80 -13.16
C LEU A 37 -21.54 -17.55 -13.47
N THR A 38 -21.27 -16.44 -12.76
CA THR A 38 -21.89 -15.14 -13.04
C THR A 38 -21.53 -14.66 -14.45
N ILE A 39 -20.26 -14.76 -14.86
CA ILE A 39 -19.81 -14.43 -16.21
C ILE A 39 -20.53 -15.30 -17.25
N ALA A 40 -20.46 -16.63 -17.08
CA ALA A 40 -21.02 -17.61 -18.02
C ALA A 40 -22.53 -17.45 -18.23
N THR A 41 -23.28 -17.11 -17.17
CA THR A 41 -24.73 -16.91 -17.23
C THR A 41 -25.13 -15.52 -17.74
N THR A 42 -24.29 -14.50 -17.53
CA THR A 42 -24.62 -13.12 -17.88
C THR A 42 -24.25 -12.75 -19.31
N TYR A 43 -23.11 -13.21 -19.83
CA TYR A 43 -22.65 -12.83 -21.17
C TYR A 43 -23.59 -13.19 -22.32
N PRO A 44 -24.24 -14.38 -22.34
CA PRO A 44 -25.24 -14.71 -23.36
C PRO A 44 -26.41 -13.72 -23.40
N LEU A 45 -26.77 -13.10 -22.27
CA LEU A 45 -27.85 -12.10 -22.21
C LEU A 45 -27.56 -10.87 -23.08
N PHE A 46 -26.30 -10.46 -23.23
CA PHE A 46 -25.95 -9.33 -24.10
C PHE A 46 -26.32 -9.56 -25.57
N PHE A 47 -26.37 -10.82 -26.00
CA PHE A 47 -26.76 -11.21 -27.35
C PHE A 47 -28.26 -11.50 -27.46
N LEU A 48 -28.84 -12.14 -26.45
CA LEU A 48 -30.22 -12.65 -26.49
C LEU A 48 -31.29 -11.60 -26.14
N ASP A 49 -30.97 -10.63 -25.29
CA ASP A 49 -31.90 -9.61 -24.79
C ASP A 49 -31.55 -8.20 -25.29
N ALA A 50 -32.53 -7.51 -25.87
CA ALA A 50 -32.34 -6.16 -26.42
C ALA A 50 -32.01 -5.12 -25.34
N GLN A 51 -32.59 -5.25 -24.15
CA GLN A 51 -32.31 -4.35 -23.04
C GLN A 51 -30.88 -4.55 -22.51
N SER A 52 -30.43 -5.80 -22.39
CA SER A 52 -29.06 -6.16 -22.05
C SER A 52 -28.07 -5.61 -23.08
N ARG A 53 -28.38 -5.67 -24.38
CA ARG A 53 -27.55 -5.06 -25.44
C ARG A 53 -27.42 -3.53 -25.30
N LYS A 54 -28.48 -2.84 -24.85
CA LYS A 54 -28.42 -1.41 -24.55
C LYS A 54 -27.53 -1.11 -23.34
N ASN A 55 -27.57 -1.98 -22.33
CA ASN A 55 -26.70 -1.88 -21.16
C ASN A 55 -25.23 -2.13 -21.51
N TRP A 56 -24.92 -3.06 -22.42
CA TRP A 56 -23.57 -3.29 -22.94
C TRP A 56 -22.94 -1.99 -23.47
N LYS A 57 -23.68 -1.22 -24.28
CA LYS A 57 -23.19 0.07 -24.81
C LYS A 57 -22.81 1.08 -23.71
N ARG A 58 -23.45 1.01 -22.53
CA ARG A 58 -23.15 1.92 -21.41
C ARG A 58 -21.88 1.52 -20.65
N ILE A 59 -21.64 0.21 -20.49
CA ILE A 59 -20.48 -0.31 -19.76
C ILE A 59 -19.25 -0.51 -20.64
N LEU A 60 -19.43 -0.55 -21.97
CA LEU A 60 -18.35 -0.79 -22.93
C LEU A 60 -17.19 0.21 -22.77
N ASN A 61 -17.47 1.50 -22.64
CA ASN A 61 -16.41 2.51 -22.49
C ASN A 61 -15.52 2.26 -21.25
N PRO A 62 -16.06 2.25 -20.00
CA PRO A 62 -15.22 1.97 -18.84
C PRO A 62 -14.58 0.58 -18.86
N PHE A 63 -15.24 -0.44 -19.44
CA PHE A 63 -14.63 -1.75 -19.63
C PHE A 63 -13.42 -1.69 -20.56
N LEU A 64 -13.53 -1.01 -21.71
CA LEU A 64 -12.45 -0.88 -22.69
C LEU A 64 -11.26 -0.09 -22.14
N LEU A 65 -11.46 0.86 -21.23
CA LEU A 65 -10.36 1.57 -20.58
C LEU A 65 -9.46 0.60 -19.81
N PHE A 66 -10.04 -0.27 -18.97
CA PHE A 66 -9.26 -1.23 -18.19
C PHE A 66 -8.77 -2.40 -19.07
N PHE A 67 -9.59 -2.87 -20.02
CA PHE A 67 -9.16 -3.88 -21.00
C PHE A 67 -7.95 -3.40 -21.82
N GLY A 68 -7.92 -2.11 -22.19
CA GLY A 68 -6.80 -1.52 -22.89
C GLY A 68 -5.49 -1.55 -22.10
N ILE A 69 -5.55 -1.50 -20.76
CA ILE A 69 -4.36 -1.68 -19.91
C ILE A 69 -3.78 -3.08 -20.13
N TYR A 70 -4.60 -4.13 -20.00
CA TYR A 70 -4.15 -5.52 -20.25
C TYR A 70 -3.65 -5.72 -21.69
N LEU A 71 -4.29 -5.09 -22.67
CA LEU A 71 -3.82 -5.15 -24.05
C LEU A 71 -2.44 -4.50 -24.20
N LEU A 72 -2.18 -3.37 -23.56
CA LEU A 72 -0.87 -2.71 -23.58
C LEU A 72 0.19 -3.53 -22.85
N LEU A 73 -0.15 -4.16 -21.72
CA LEU A 73 0.75 -5.10 -21.04
C LEU A 73 1.11 -6.27 -21.95
N PHE A 74 0.13 -6.84 -22.67
CA PHE A 74 0.37 -7.92 -23.64
C PHE A 74 1.29 -7.45 -24.78
N LEU A 75 0.97 -6.32 -25.42
CA LEU A 75 1.78 -5.77 -26.51
C LEU A 75 3.20 -5.44 -26.05
N SER A 76 3.35 -4.84 -24.87
CA SER A 76 4.64 -4.54 -24.26
C SER A 76 5.46 -5.81 -23.98
N SER A 77 4.81 -6.85 -23.47
CA SER A 77 5.46 -8.15 -23.25
C SER A 77 5.92 -8.78 -24.56
N LEU A 78 5.13 -8.65 -25.62
CA LEU A 78 5.47 -9.16 -26.95
C LEU A 78 6.70 -8.44 -27.52
N LEU A 79 6.80 -7.12 -27.34
CA LEU A 79 7.98 -6.33 -27.74
C LEU A 79 9.26 -6.78 -26.99
N HIS A 80 9.14 -7.20 -25.73
CA HIS A 80 10.26 -7.66 -24.91
C HIS A 80 10.47 -9.18 -24.93
N ALA A 81 9.70 -9.90 -25.76
CA ALA A 81 9.85 -11.36 -25.91
C ALA A 81 11.22 -11.72 -26.50
N GLU A 82 11.78 -10.86 -27.35
CA GLU A 82 13.09 -11.06 -28.02
C GLU A 82 14.29 -10.70 -27.12
N THR A 83 14.14 -9.85 -26.10
CA THR A 83 15.24 -9.47 -25.19
C THR A 83 15.44 -10.46 -24.03
N THR A 84 14.51 -11.40 -23.83
CA THR A 84 14.63 -12.53 -22.87
C THR A 84 15.28 -13.77 -23.53
N TYR A 85 15.88 -13.59 -24.71
CA TYR A 85 16.41 -14.63 -25.61
C TYR A 85 17.85 -15.07 -25.27
N SER A 86 18.17 -15.34 -23.99
CA SER A 86 19.53 -15.78 -23.60
C SER A 86 19.66 -17.29 -23.28
N ALA A 87 20.52 -17.91 -24.09
CA ALA A 87 21.42 -19.05 -23.92
C ALA A 87 20.98 -20.54 -24.02
N TYR A 88 19.83 -21.04 -23.52
CA TYR A 88 19.71 -22.52 -23.43
C TYR A 88 18.41 -23.23 -23.83
N THR A 89 17.34 -22.55 -24.27
CA THR A 89 16.17 -23.27 -24.82
C THR A 89 15.36 -22.44 -25.81
N LYS A 90 15.28 -22.91 -27.07
CA LYS A 90 14.50 -22.31 -28.16
C LYS A 90 13.03 -22.71 -28.05
N THR A 91 12.15 -21.88 -27.46
CA THR A 91 10.70 -22.09 -27.67
C THR A 91 9.85 -20.84 -27.34
N TYR A 92 8.95 -20.46 -28.26
CA TYR A 92 7.87 -19.48 -28.05
C TYR A 92 6.95 -19.83 -26.85
N SER A 93 6.97 -21.08 -26.39
CA SER A 93 6.27 -21.52 -25.17
C SER A 93 6.77 -20.80 -23.91
N ALA A 94 8.00 -20.30 -23.90
CA ALA A 94 8.56 -19.53 -22.78
C ALA A 94 7.85 -18.19 -22.58
N PHE A 95 7.49 -17.49 -23.67
CA PHE A 95 6.73 -16.24 -23.61
C PHE A 95 5.34 -16.47 -23.00
N PHE A 96 4.53 -17.37 -23.57
CA PHE A 96 3.18 -17.63 -23.05
C PHE A 96 3.19 -18.18 -21.64
N LYS A 97 4.17 -19.02 -21.29
CA LYS A 97 4.34 -19.49 -19.91
C LYS A 97 4.64 -18.34 -18.96
N LYS A 98 5.55 -17.42 -19.33
CA LYS A 98 5.88 -16.23 -18.53
C LYS A 98 4.70 -15.28 -18.43
N PHE A 99 4.09 -14.92 -19.56
CA PHE A 99 2.96 -14.00 -19.59
C PHE A 99 1.73 -14.57 -18.87
N LEU A 100 1.32 -15.81 -19.11
CA LEU A 100 0.11 -16.37 -18.49
C LEU A 100 0.30 -16.75 -17.02
N LYS A 101 1.50 -17.16 -16.59
CA LYS A 101 1.74 -17.62 -15.20
C LYS A 101 2.41 -16.60 -14.29
N GLN A 102 3.14 -15.63 -14.84
CA GLN A 102 3.97 -14.71 -14.06
C GLN A 102 3.59 -13.24 -14.28
N SER A 103 2.71 -12.93 -15.24
CA SER A 103 2.18 -11.58 -15.41
C SER A 103 0.81 -11.40 -14.76
N GLU A 104 0.45 -10.14 -14.62
CA GLU A 104 -0.83 -9.62 -14.19
C GLU A 104 -1.99 -10.10 -15.10
N SER A 105 -1.68 -10.61 -16.29
CA SER A 105 -2.66 -11.05 -17.28
C SER A 105 -3.20 -12.47 -17.04
N GLY A 106 -2.59 -13.28 -16.15
CA GLY A 106 -3.18 -14.55 -15.71
C GLY A 106 -4.58 -14.37 -15.12
N ASP A 107 -4.81 -13.18 -14.58
CA ASP A 107 -6.01 -12.76 -13.85
C ASP A 107 -6.98 -11.95 -14.71
N PHE A 108 -6.68 -11.78 -15.99
CA PHE A 108 -7.47 -10.98 -16.94
C PHE A 108 -8.96 -11.34 -16.96
N TRP A 109 -9.29 -12.63 -16.83
CA TRP A 109 -10.67 -13.09 -16.89
C TRP A 109 -11.56 -12.46 -15.81
N MET A 110 -10.99 -12.04 -14.68
CA MET A 110 -11.72 -11.40 -13.58
C MET A 110 -12.31 -10.04 -13.99
N LEU A 111 -11.71 -9.36 -14.99
CA LEU A 111 -12.28 -8.14 -15.57
C LEU A 111 -13.65 -8.39 -16.20
N LEU A 112 -13.95 -9.60 -16.68
CA LEU A 112 -15.25 -9.94 -17.26
C LEU A 112 -16.38 -9.90 -16.22
N LEU A 113 -16.05 -9.99 -14.92
CA LEU A 113 -17.04 -9.84 -13.85
C LEU A 113 -17.60 -8.41 -13.77
N PHE A 114 -16.86 -7.42 -14.27
CA PHE A 114 -17.28 -6.02 -14.27
C PHE A 114 -18.53 -5.76 -15.15
N PRO A 115 -18.54 -6.10 -16.46
CA PRO A 115 -19.76 -6.02 -17.26
C PRO A 115 -20.89 -6.92 -16.76
N ALA A 116 -20.56 -8.11 -16.24
CA ALA A 116 -21.56 -9.05 -15.75
C ALA A 116 -22.33 -8.47 -14.54
N SER A 117 -21.61 -8.03 -13.51
CA SER A 117 -22.20 -7.39 -12.32
C SER A 117 -22.94 -6.09 -12.65
N PHE A 118 -22.45 -5.30 -13.63
CA PHE A 118 -23.17 -4.13 -14.14
C PHE A 118 -24.54 -4.49 -14.70
N LEU A 119 -24.63 -5.53 -15.53
CA LEU A 119 -25.90 -5.94 -16.12
C LEU A 119 -26.88 -6.38 -15.03
N VAL A 120 -26.44 -7.21 -14.08
CA VAL A 120 -27.30 -7.70 -12.99
C VAL A 120 -27.78 -6.53 -12.11
N ALA A 121 -26.91 -5.59 -11.76
CA ALA A 121 -27.25 -4.42 -10.93
C ALA A 121 -28.16 -3.39 -11.64
N SER A 122 -28.12 -3.33 -12.98
CA SER A 122 -28.93 -2.41 -13.77
C SER A 122 -30.44 -2.72 -13.77
N GLN A 123 -30.81 -3.95 -13.39
CA GLN A 123 -32.19 -4.40 -13.28
C GLN A 123 -32.77 -4.00 -11.92
N GLU A 124 -33.87 -3.26 -11.93
CA GLU A 124 -34.50 -2.71 -10.72
C GLU A 124 -34.94 -3.79 -9.73
N LYS A 125 -35.53 -4.88 -10.24
CA LYS A 125 -35.93 -6.06 -9.46
C LYS A 125 -34.78 -6.68 -8.65
N ASN A 126 -33.54 -6.53 -9.11
CA ASN A 126 -32.37 -7.15 -8.47
C ASN A 126 -31.78 -6.28 -7.35
N GLN A 127 -32.01 -4.96 -7.36
CA GLN A 127 -31.26 -4.03 -6.50
C GLN A 127 -31.54 -4.25 -5.01
N THR A 128 -32.79 -4.55 -4.64
CA THR A 128 -33.16 -4.83 -3.25
C THR A 128 -32.50 -6.11 -2.75
N ILE A 129 -32.42 -7.14 -3.60
CA ILE A 129 -31.78 -8.42 -3.27
C ILE A 129 -30.27 -8.19 -3.11
N LEU A 130 -29.61 -7.62 -4.12
CA LEU A 130 -28.18 -7.35 -4.09
C LEU A 130 -27.76 -6.47 -2.90
N LYS A 131 -28.58 -5.47 -2.53
CA LYS A 131 -28.35 -4.66 -1.31
C LYS A 131 -28.26 -5.53 -0.05
N ARG A 132 -29.18 -6.49 0.12
CA ARG A 132 -29.15 -7.41 1.27
C ARG A 132 -27.89 -8.27 1.26
N PHE A 133 -27.50 -8.77 0.09
CA PHE A 133 -26.29 -9.58 -0.07
C PHE A 133 -24.99 -8.79 0.15
N LEU A 134 -24.93 -7.51 -0.23
CA LEU A 134 -23.79 -6.64 0.09
C LEU A 134 -23.66 -6.38 1.59
N ILE A 135 -24.77 -6.16 2.29
CA ILE A 135 -24.77 -6.03 3.76
C ILE A 135 -24.35 -7.35 4.41
N ALA A 136 -24.87 -8.48 3.92
CA ALA A 136 -24.49 -9.81 4.41
C ALA A 136 -22.99 -10.06 4.20
N SER A 137 -22.48 -9.75 3.00
CA SER A 137 -21.06 -9.85 2.68
C SER A 137 -20.20 -9.02 3.63
N ALA A 138 -20.53 -7.73 3.82
CA ALA A 138 -19.81 -6.88 4.76
C ALA A 138 -19.89 -7.39 6.21
N SER A 139 -21.02 -7.98 6.59
CA SER A 139 -21.19 -8.62 7.91
C SER A 139 -20.29 -9.84 8.07
N ILE A 140 -20.21 -10.70 7.05
CA ILE A 140 -19.31 -11.87 7.05
C ILE A 140 -17.86 -11.40 7.16
N THR A 141 -17.44 -10.41 6.36
CA THR A 141 -16.08 -9.84 6.43
C THR A 141 -15.75 -9.38 7.85
N ILE A 142 -16.63 -8.62 8.48
CA ILE A 142 -16.40 -8.07 9.82
C ILE A 142 -16.40 -9.18 10.88
N VAL A 143 -17.33 -10.14 10.81
CA VAL A 143 -17.38 -11.29 11.72
C VAL A 143 -16.12 -12.14 11.62
N LEU A 144 -15.65 -12.46 10.42
CA LEU A 144 -14.39 -13.18 10.22
C LEU A 144 -13.20 -12.39 10.75
N GLY A 145 -13.22 -11.07 10.58
CA GLY A 145 -12.26 -10.15 11.21
C GLY A 145 -12.25 -10.30 12.73
N CYS A 146 -13.42 -10.26 13.38
CA CYS A 146 -13.56 -10.46 14.81
C CYS A 146 -13.05 -11.83 15.27
N ILE A 147 -13.40 -12.91 14.57
CA ILE A 147 -12.90 -14.26 14.91
C ILE A 147 -11.37 -14.29 14.78
N SER A 148 -10.82 -13.72 13.71
CA SER A 148 -9.37 -13.69 13.50
C SER A 148 -8.65 -12.88 14.58
N LEU A 149 -9.22 -11.78 15.08
CA LEU A 149 -8.62 -10.97 16.14
C LEU A 149 -8.31 -11.79 17.42
N PHE A 150 -9.07 -12.86 17.67
CA PHE A 150 -8.90 -13.71 18.84
C PHE A 150 -8.37 -15.12 18.50
N SER A 151 -7.89 -15.32 17.28
CA SER A 151 -7.40 -16.62 16.80
C SER A 151 -5.88 -16.66 16.68
N GLU A 152 -5.26 -17.64 17.33
CA GLU A 152 -3.83 -17.91 17.19
C GLU A 152 -3.47 -18.54 15.83
N VAL A 153 -4.42 -19.26 15.23
CA VAL A 153 -4.26 -19.91 13.94
C VAL A 153 -4.86 -19.06 12.82
N ARG A 154 -4.26 -19.12 11.64
CA ARG A 154 -4.85 -18.51 10.43
C ARG A 154 -6.09 -19.30 10.01
N ILE A 155 -7.27 -18.69 10.19
CA ILE A 155 -8.56 -19.36 10.02
C ILE A 155 -8.71 -20.00 8.64
N GLY A 156 -8.30 -19.31 7.56
CA GLY A 156 -8.37 -19.83 6.19
C GLY A 156 -7.66 -21.18 6.03
N LYS A 157 -6.40 -21.27 6.49
CA LYS A 157 -5.60 -22.51 6.46
C LYS A 157 -6.17 -23.57 7.39
N PHE A 158 -6.58 -23.18 8.59
CA PHE A 158 -7.17 -24.10 9.56
C PHE A 158 -8.43 -24.79 9.00
N VAL A 159 -9.30 -24.04 8.32
CA VAL A 159 -10.48 -24.59 7.64
C VAL A 159 -10.08 -25.47 6.45
N ALA A 160 -9.13 -25.01 5.62
CA ALA A 160 -8.65 -25.78 4.47
C ALA A 160 -8.03 -27.14 4.87
N ASN A 161 -7.41 -27.22 6.03
CA ASN A 161 -6.82 -28.44 6.59
C ASN A 161 -7.82 -29.30 7.40
N GLY A 162 -9.12 -29.05 7.27
CA GLY A 162 -10.15 -29.83 7.95
C GLY A 162 -10.20 -29.58 9.46
N PHE A 163 -10.05 -28.33 9.88
CA PHE A 163 -10.06 -27.89 11.29
C PHE A 163 -8.92 -28.49 12.11
N ARG A 164 -7.74 -28.63 11.48
CA ARG A 164 -6.52 -29.11 12.13
C ARG A 164 -5.37 -28.16 11.82
N TYR A 165 -4.50 -27.99 12.80
CA TYR A 165 -3.23 -27.32 12.58
C TYR A 165 -2.27 -28.31 11.92
N ALA A 166 -1.85 -28.02 10.69
CA ALA A 166 -0.85 -28.82 10.01
C ALA A 166 0.55 -28.40 10.48
N PRO A 167 1.47 -29.35 10.76
CA PRO A 167 2.85 -29.02 11.08
C PRO A 167 3.48 -28.14 9.98
N GLY A 168 4.08 -27.01 10.38
CA GLY A 168 4.68 -26.04 9.46
C GLY A 168 3.76 -24.88 9.03
N ASP A 169 2.48 -24.88 9.40
CA ASP A 169 1.60 -23.76 9.10
C ASP A 169 1.94 -22.50 9.90
N ARG A 170 1.94 -21.34 9.23
CA ARG A 170 2.10 -20.05 9.89
C ARG A 170 0.95 -19.81 10.87
N LEU A 171 1.32 -19.55 12.13
CA LEU A 171 0.42 -18.94 13.09
C LEU A 171 0.10 -17.50 12.69
N GLN A 172 -0.92 -16.95 13.32
CA GLN A 172 -1.31 -15.57 13.13
C GLN A 172 -0.39 -14.63 13.93
N HIS A 173 -0.16 -13.42 13.42
CA HIS A 173 0.73 -12.48 14.08
C HIS A 173 0.12 -11.99 15.40
N PHE A 174 0.79 -12.30 16.50
CA PHE A 174 0.41 -11.82 17.82
C PHE A 174 0.50 -10.28 17.87
N SER A 175 -0.60 -9.65 18.26
CA SER A 175 -0.78 -8.19 18.28
C SER A 175 -0.67 -7.59 19.68
N GLY A 176 -0.55 -8.42 20.71
CA GLY A 176 -0.46 -7.98 22.11
C GLY A 176 -1.61 -8.50 22.96
N ASN A 177 -1.62 -8.09 24.23
CA ASN A 177 -2.62 -8.51 25.20
C ASN A 177 -3.50 -7.33 25.62
N LEU A 178 -4.79 -7.60 25.83
CA LEU A 178 -5.72 -6.72 26.53
C LEU A 178 -6.10 -7.40 27.86
N GLY A 179 -5.33 -7.13 28.92
CA GLY A 179 -5.41 -7.90 30.17
C GLY A 179 -5.02 -9.37 29.92
N PRO A 180 -5.86 -10.35 30.27
CA PRO A 180 -5.57 -11.77 30.01
C PRO A 180 -5.87 -12.21 28.56
N ILE A 181 -6.49 -11.36 27.75
CA ILE A 181 -6.94 -11.72 26.39
C ILE A 181 -5.82 -11.47 25.39
N LYS A 182 -5.39 -12.53 24.69
CA LYS A 182 -4.44 -12.45 23.57
C LYS A 182 -5.15 -11.93 22.32
N LEU A 183 -4.56 -10.93 21.68
CA LEU A 183 -5.03 -10.35 20.41
C LEU A 183 -4.07 -10.70 19.30
N TYR A 184 -4.62 -10.93 18.10
CA TYR A 184 -3.90 -11.28 16.89
C TYR A 184 -4.28 -10.34 15.75
N LEU A 185 -3.41 -10.21 14.76
CA LEU A 185 -3.57 -9.26 13.66
C LEU A 185 -4.75 -9.70 12.78
N PRO A 186 -5.85 -8.95 12.68
CA PRO A 186 -7.02 -9.40 11.93
C PRO A 186 -6.71 -9.60 10.44
N ILE A 187 -6.89 -10.83 9.98
CA ILE A 187 -6.75 -11.23 8.56
C ILE A 187 -8.00 -11.93 8.02
N GLY A 188 -9.02 -12.17 8.86
CA GLY A 188 -10.19 -12.95 8.47
C GLY A 188 -9.81 -14.35 7.99
N MET A 189 -10.27 -14.72 6.80
CA MET A 189 -9.85 -15.95 6.10
C MET A 189 -8.79 -15.71 5.02
N MET A 190 -8.27 -14.49 4.91
CA MET A 190 -7.29 -14.10 3.89
C MET A 190 -5.87 -14.47 4.31
N ASN A 191 -4.94 -14.45 3.36
CA ASN A 191 -3.54 -14.78 3.63
C ASN A 191 -2.75 -13.66 4.30
N THR A 192 -3.12 -12.39 4.05
CA THR A 192 -2.42 -11.21 4.56
C THR A 192 -3.38 -10.19 5.15
N HIS A 193 -2.88 -9.38 6.09
CA HIS A 193 -3.65 -8.27 6.66
C HIS A 193 -3.94 -7.16 5.64
N LEU A 194 -3.06 -6.94 4.67
CA LEU A 194 -3.26 -5.92 3.62
C LEU A 194 -4.44 -6.31 2.74
N THR A 195 -4.48 -7.57 2.29
CA THR A 195 -5.56 -8.14 1.50
C THR A 195 -6.92 -8.02 2.21
N PHE A 196 -6.98 -8.45 3.47
CA PHE A 196 -8.19 -8.31 4.30
C PHE A 196 -8.58 -6.85 4.52
N GLY A 197 -7.60 -5.96 4.70
CA GLY A 197 -7.81 -4.51 4.74
C GLY A 197 -8.46 -4.01 3.45
N GLY A 198 -8.04 -4.49 2.27
CA GLY A 198 -8.64 -4.21 0.98
C GLY A 198 -10.15 -4.50 0.95
N LEU A 199 -10.56 -5.67 1.45
CA LEU A 199 -11.96 -6.06 1.55
C LEU A 199 -12.77 -5.17 2.50
N LEU A 200 -12.19 -4.79 3.65
CA LEU A 200 -12.79 -3.81 4.55
C LEU A 200 -12.95 -2.44 3.88
N GLY A 201 -11.96 -2.00 3.10
CA GLY A 201 -11.99 -0.77 2.33
C GLY A 201 -13.12 -0.72 1.30
N LEU A 202 -13.46 -1.85 0.68
CA LEU A 202 -14.60 -1.97 -0.23
C LEU A 202 -15.95 -1.78 0.48
N CYS A 203 -16.08 -2.21 1.74
CA CYS A 203 -17.35 -2.29 2.46
C CYS A 203 -17.62 -1.09 3.39
N LEU A 204 -16.62 -0.65 4.17
CA LEU A 204 -16.80 0.28 5.29
C LEU A 204 -17.34 1.66 4.90
N PRO A 205 -16.86 2.31 3.82
CA PRO A 205 -17.41 3.60 3.40
C PRO A 205 -18.92 3.54 3.12
N GLY A 206 -19.37 2.46 2.46
CA GLY A 206 -20.78 2.26 2.15
C GLY A 206 -21.64 1.99 3.39
N LEU A 207 -21.13 1.16 4.32
CA LEU A 207 -21.79 0.91 5.60
C LEU A 207 -21.92 2.19 6.44
N LEU A 208 -20.89 3.04 6.48
CA LEU A 208 -20.93 4.29 7.23
C LEU A 208 -21.97 5.27 6.67
N VAL A 209 -22.05 5.38 5.33
CA VAL A 209 -23.06 6.23 4.68
C VAL A 209 -24.48 5.70 4.96
N ASP A 210 -24.72 4.40 4.83
CA ASP A 210 -26.03 3.80 5.14
C ASP A 210 -26.41 3.94 6.62
N TRP A 211 -25.45 3.76 7.53
CA TRP A 211 -25.65 4.02 8.96
C TRP A 211 -26.03 5.48 9.21
N PHE A 212 -25.28 6.43 8.64
CA PHE A 212 -25.54 7.86 8.83
C PHE A 212 -26.94 8.28 8.35
N ILE A 213 -27.42 7.69 7.26
CA ILE A 213 -28.77 7.95 6.75
C ILE A 213 -29.83 7.32 7.66
N THR A 214 -29.53 6.14 8.23
CA THR A 214 -30.40 5.47 9.20
C THR A 214 -30.50 6.26 10.51
N VAL A 215 -29.44 6.95 10.95
CA VAL A 215 -29.45 7.83 12.14
C VAL A 215 -30.53 8.93 12.03
N LYS A 216 -30.80 9.42 10.81
CA LYS A 216 -31.83 10.44 10.56
C LYS A 216 -33.25 9.89 10.59
N LYS A 217 -33.43 8.56 10.52
CA LYS A 217 -34.72 7.87 10.57
C LYS A 217 -35.02 7.42 12.02
N LYS A 218 -36.19 6.84 12.25
CA LYS A 218 -36.60 6.35 13.59
C LYS A 218 -35.60 5.29 14.09
N LYS A 219 -35.08 5.47 15.31
CA LYS A 219 -34.16 4.53 15.95
C LYS A 219 -34.91 3.26 16.36
N ASN A 220 -34.59 2.15 15.70
CA ASN A 220 -35.16 0.83 15.93
C ASN A 220 -34.04 -0.21 16.16
N PHE A 221 -34.40 -1.48 16.33
CA PHE A 221 -33.41 -2.56 16.49
C PHE A 221 -32.42 -2.64 15.30
N VAL A 222 -32.89 -2.39 14.07
CA VAL A 222 -32.04 -2.35 12.86
C VAL A 222 -30.99 -1.26 12.96
N PHE A 223 -31.32 -0.10 13.53
CA PHE A 223 -30.34 0.96 13.80
C PHE A 223 -29.24 0.50 14.76
N VAL A 224 -29.58 -0.23 15.83
CA VAL A 224 -28.60 -0.77 16.78
C VAL A 224 -27.68 -1.76 16.08
N LEU A 225 -28.22 -2.70 15.30
CA LEU A 225 -27.43 -3.69 14.56
C LEU A 225 -26.45 -3.02 13.59
N LYS A 226 -26.89 -2.02 12.82
CA LYS A 226 -26.01 -1.25 11.94
C LYS A 226 -24.93 -0.49 12.70
N THR A 227 -25.27 0.04 13.87
CA THR A 227 -24.30 0.75 14.74
C THR A 227 -23.21 -0.19 15.22
N VAL A 228 -23.59 -1.37 15.72
CA VAL A 228 -22.64 -2.42 16.12
C VAL A 228 -21.76 -2.83 14.94
N LEU A 229 -22.35 -3.04 13.77
CA LEU A 229 -21.62 -3.46 12.57
C LEU A 229 -20.58 -2.41 12.13
N VAL A 230 -20.94 -1.13 12.08
CA VAL A 230 -20.01 -0.05 11.72
C VAL A 230 -18.88 0.08 12.74
N ILE A 231 -19.21 0.08 14.05
CA ILE A 231 -18.21 0.17 15.12
C ILE A 231 -17.26 -1.01 15.06
N ALA A 232 -17.79 -2.25 14.98
CA ALA A 232 -16.98 -3.45 14.85
C ALA A 232 -16.07 -3.38 13.61
N GLY A 233 -16.61 -2.95 12.47
CA GLY A 233 -15.83 -2.82 11.24
C GLY A 233 -14.65 -1.85 11.34
N PHE A 234 -14.84 -0.68 11.94
CA PHE A 234 -13.74 0.27 12.16
C PHE A 234 -12.75 -0.18 13.25
N LEU A 235 -13.22 -0.89 14.29
CA LEU A 235 -12.34 -1.51 15.29
C LEU A 235 -11.46 -2.60 14.66
N ILE A 236 -12.03 -3.44 13.81
CA ILE A 236 -11.25 -4.45 13.08
C ILE A 236 -10.24 -3.79 12.13
N LEU A 237 -10.64 -2.75 11.38
CA LEU A 237 -9.69 -2.00 10.54
C LEU A 237 -8.56 -1.36 11.36
N PHE A 238 -8.86 -0.89 12.59
CA PHE A 238 -7.85 -0.36 13.50
C PHE A 238 -6.81 -1.42 13.88
N PHE A 239 -7.25 -2.59 14.33
CA PHE A 239 -6.33 -3.68 14.68
C PHE A 239 -5.62 -4.29 13.47
N ASN A 240 -6.25 -4.27 12.29
CA ASN A 240 -5.68 -4.76 11.03
C ASN A 240 -4.42 -3.99 10.59
N GLN A 241 -4.24 -2.73 11.02
CA GLN A 241 -3.05 -1.90 10.74
C GLN A 241 -2.74 -1.63 9.25
N SER A 242 -3.66 -1.88 8.31
CA SER A 242 -3.47 -1.48 6.91
C SER A 242 -3.52 0.05 6.75
N ARG A 243 -2.35 0.68 6.83
CA ARG A 243 -2.18 2.14 6.73
C ARG A 243 -2.71 2.71 5.40
N SER A 244 -2.50 1.99 4.30
CA SER A 244 -2.96 2.42 2.98
C SER A 244 -4.49 2.45 2.86
N ILE A 245 -5.19 1.48 3.47
CA ILE A 245 -6.66 1.47 3.49
C ILE A 245 -7.22 2.55 4.39
N TRP A 246 -6.59 2.83 5.54
CA TRP A 246 -6.97 3.98 6.37
C TRP A 246 -6.95 5.29 5.56
N LEU A 247 -5.88 5.53 4.80
CA LEU A 247 -5.79 6.68 3.91
C LEU A 247 -6.90 6.67 2.84
N GLY A 248 -7.10 5.52 2.18
CA GLY A 248 -8.15 5.34 1.16
C GLY A 248 -9.56 5.62 1.67
N VAL A 249 -9.93 5.04 2.83
CA VAL A 249 -11.22 5.25 3.48
C VAL A 249 -11.36 6.72 3.90
N PHE A 250 -10.34 7.28 4.55
CA PHE A 250 -10.33 8.67 4.99
C PHE A 250 -10.55 9.65 3.82
N THR A 251 -9.84 9.47 2.70
CA THR A 251 -9.99 10.32 1.50
C THR A 251 -11.42 10.29 0.98
N ILE A 252 -12.04 9.12 0.88
CA ILE A 252 -13.43 9.01 0.37
C ILE A 252 -14.43 9.62 1.35
N LEU A 253 -14.27 9.41 2.66
CA LEU A 253 -15.12 10.03 3.66
C LEU A 253 -15.01 11.56 3.64
N LEU A 254 -13.80 12.09 3.42
CA LEU A 254 -13.55 13.52 3.27
C LEU A 254 -14.22 14.09 2.00
N ILE A 255 -14.11 13.40 0.86
CA ILE A 255 -14.81 13.81 -0.37
C ILE A 255 -16.32 13.80 -0.16
N LEU A 256 -16.87 12.77 0.48
CA LEU A 256 -18.29 12.68 0.80
C LEU A 256 -18.76 13.78 1.75
N LEU A 257 -17.91 14.17 2.70
CA LEU A 257 -18.14 15.28 3.61
C LEU A 257 -18.20 16.61 2.87
N PHE A 258 -17.22 16.92 2.02
CA PHE A 258 -17.20 18.15 1.23
C PHE A 258 -18.36 18.24 0.24
N LYS A 259 -18.78 17.10 -0.30
CA LYS A 259 -19.97 17.01 -1.14
C LYS A 259 -21.29 17.24 -0.37
N GLY A 260 -21.26 17.24 0.96
CA GLY A 260 -22.42 17.48 1.80
C GLY A 260 -23.30 16.25 2.05
N THR A 261 -22.82 15.05 1.73
CA THR A 261 -23.54 13.77 1.94
C THR A 261 -23.99 13.61 3.40
N PHE A 262 -23.13 14.02 4.34
CA PHE A 262 -23.40 13.95 5.77
C PHE A 262 -24.23 15.14 6.31
N GLY A 263 -24.58 16.15 5.52
CA GLY A 263 -25.48 17.24 5.96
C GLY A 263 -25.05 18.00 7.24
N ILE A 264 -23.77 17.89 7.64
CA ILE A 264 -23.25 18.38 8.92
C ILE A 264 -23.39 19.91 9.03
N ARG A 265 -23.28 20.61 7.90
CA ARG A 265 -23.31 22.09 7.81
C ARG A 265 -24.65 22.71 8.25
N LYS A 266 -25.79 22.01 8.11
CA LYS A 266 -27.11 22.50 8.57
C LYS A 266 -27.49 22.03 9.98
N SER A 267 -26.84 20.98 10.48
CA SER A 267 -27.17 20.39 11.80
C SER A 267 -26.38 21.05 12.93
N LEU A 268 -25.13 21.50 12.71
CA LEU A 268 -24.26 22.01 13.78
C LEU A 268 -24.79 23.27 14.47
N SER A 269 -25.57 24.11 13.77
CA SER A 269 -26.15 25.33 14.36
C SER A 269 -27.39 25.07 15.22
N LYS A 270 -28.03 23.89 15.11
CA LYS A 270 -29.25 23.52 15.87
C LYS A 270 -28.99 22.58 17.05
N VAL A 271 -27.74 22.18 17.30
CA VAL A 271 -27.39 21.28 18.41
C VAL A 271 -27.37 22.03 19.74
N SER A 272 -28.12 21.55 20.74
CA SER A 272 -28.15 22.12 22.09
C SER A 272 -26.77 22.17 22.74
N LEU A 273 -26.53 23.14 23.63
CA LEU A 273 -25.26 23.28 24.36
C LEU A 273 -24.89 22.01 25.13
N ARG A 274 -25.86 21.32 25.73
CA ARG A 274 -25.68 20.04 26.44
C ARG A 274 -25.15 18.94 25.53
N SER A 275 -25.65 18.86 24.30
CA SER A 275 -25.20 17.89 23.30
C SER A 275 -23.80 18.20 22.77
N LYS A 276 -23.41 19.48 22.69
CA LYS A 276 -22.03 19.89 22.37
C LYS A 276 -21.06 19.53 23.50
N ILE A 277 -21.44 19.75 24.75
CA ILE A 277 -20.64 19.37 25.93
C ILE A 277 -20.50 17.85 26.00
N LEU A 278 -21.58 17.09 25.78
CA LEU A 278 -21.54 15.62 25.78
C LEU A 278 -20.66 15.09 24.64
N ALA A 279 -20.75 15.67 23.44
CA ALA A 279 -19.86 15.31 22.33
C ALA A 279 -18.40 15.67 22.64
N GLY A 280 -18.14 16.82 23.26
CA GLY A 280 -16.82 17.24 23.72
C GLY A 280 -16.23 16.30 24.76
N LEU A 281 -17.04 15.87 25.74
CA LEU A 281 -16.65 14.87 26.74
C LEU A 281 -16.37 13.51 26.11
N VAL A 282 -17.20 13.05 25.17
CA VAL A 282 -16.96 11.79 24.44
C VAL A 282 -15.66 11.87 23.66
N VAL A 283 -15.42 12.97 22.94
CA VAL A 283 -14.15 13.18 22.22
C VAL A 283 -12.97 13.23 23.19
N PHE A 284 -13.11 13.91 24.33
CA PHE A 284 -12.09 13.97 25.37
C PHE A 284 -11.77 12.58 25.93
N PHE A 285 -12.78 11.77 26.28
CA PHE A 285 -12.59 10.40 26.76
C PHE A 285 -12.04 9.48 25.67
N VAL A 286 -12.42 9.66 24.40
CA VAL A 286 -11.84 8.93 23.26
C VAL A 286 -10.36 9.29 23.08
N VAL A 287 -9.99 10.56 23.17
CA VAL A 287 -8.61 11.02 23.11
C VAL A 287 -7.81 10.50 24.30
N LEU A 288 -8.35 10.58 25.52
CA LEU A 288 -7.70 10.06 26.72
C LEU A 288 -7.47 8.55 26.64
N SER A 289 -8.47 7.80 26.15
CA SER A 289 -8.38 6.36 25.92
C SER A 289 -7.38 6.03 24.82
N ALA A 290 -7.37 6.79 23.72
CA ALA A 290 -6.38 6.63 22.66
C ALA A 290 -4.96 6.93 23.15
N SER A 291 -4.76 7.95 23.99
CA SER A 291 -3.48 8.27 24.62
C SER A 291 -3.03 7.20 25.62
N TYR A 292 -3.95 6.64 26.41
CA TYR A 292 -3.66 5.52 27.32
C TYR A 292 -3.27 4.26 26.54
N LEU A 293 -4.05 3.90 25.50
CA LEU A 293 -3.74 2.80 24.61
C LEU A 293 -2.41 3.03 23.87
N PHE A 294 -2.12 4.26 23.44
CA PHE A 294 -0.83 4.62 22.88
C PHE A 294 0.33 4.43 23.86
N ARG A 295 0.16 4.71 25.16
CA ARG A 295 1.23 4.51 26.15
C ARG A 295 1.46 3.04 26.51
N ASN A 296 0.41 2.22 26.50
CA ASN A 296 0.47 0.87 27.07
C ASN A 296 0.41 -0.25 26.02
N ASN A 297 0.06 0.06 24.78
CA ASN A 297 0.03 -0.92 23.70
C ASN A 297 1.23 -0.69 22.77
N TRP A 298 2.24 -1.57 22.90
CA TRP A 298 3.44 -1.62 22.07
C TRP A 298 3.13 -1.52 20.57
N LEU A 299 2.01 -2.10 20.11
CA LEU A 299 1.66 -2.16 18.71
C LEU A 299 1.18 -0.81 18.15
N ILE A 300 0.54 0.01 18.98
CA ILE A 300 0.17 1.40 18.64
C ILE A 300 1.42 2.29 18.67
N GLN A 301 2.29 2.11 19.68
CA GLN A 301 3.57 2.83 19.74
C GLN A 301 4.41 2.55 18.49
N ARG A 302 4.55 1.28 18.13
CA ARG A 302 5.25 0.85 16.92
C ARG A 302 4.61 1.46 15.68
N SER A 303 3.29 1.39 15.53
CA SER A 303 2.60 1.92 14.34
C SER A 303 2.80 3.42 14.13
N VAL A 304 2.89 4.20 15.21
CA VAL A 304 3.12 5.65 15.15
C VAL A 304 4.61 6.00 15.09
N SER A 305 5.47 5.31 15.83
CA SER A 305 6.92 5.54 15.78
C SER A 305 7.44 5.27 14.36
N GLN A 306 6.94 4.23 13.72
CA GLN A 306 7.22 3.85 12.33
C GLN A 306 6.83 4.89 11.26
N ILE A 307 5.92 5.83 11.58
CA ILE A 307 5.53 6.93 10.66
C ILE A 307 6.57 8.05 10.70
N PHE A 308 7.20 8.28 11.86
CA PHE A 308 8.17 9.35 12.09
C PHE A 308 9.63 8.88 12.11
N GLU A 309 9.87 7.57 12.25
CA GLU A 309 11.18 6.97 12.11
C GLU A 309 11.58 6.94 10.63
N VAL A 310 12.71 7.58 10.32
CA VAL A 310 13.37 7.55 8.99
C VAL A 310 13.76 6.12 8.58
N HIS A 311 13.74 5.18 9.53
CA HIS A 311 14.28 3.83 9.42
C HIS A 311 13.21 2.77 9.75
N ASN A 312 12.39 2.44 8.76
CA ASN A 312 11.33 1.43 8.89
C ASN A 312 11.32 0.52 7.65
N THR A 313 10.45 -0.49 7.61
CA THR A 313 10.14 -1.30 6.42
C THR A 313 9.76 -0.47 5.18
N GLU A 314 9.51 0.84 5.34
CA GLU A 314 9.45 1.82 4.25
C GLU A 314 10.77 1.96 3.46
N ASN A 315 11.92 1.57 4.02
CA ASN A 315 13.22 1.59 3.32
C ASN A 315 13.23 0.66 2.11
N GLN A 316 12.54 -0.47 2.18
CA GLN A 316 12.40 -1.37 1.03
C GLN A 316 11.64 -0.70 -0.12
N ARG A 317 10.65 0.15 0.19
CA ARG A 317 9.91 0.92 -0.84
C ARG A 317 10.79 1.96 -1.51
N TYR A 318 11.74 2.56 -0.78
CA TYR A 318 12.75 3.42 -1.39
C TYR A 318 13.51 2.65 -2.47
N TYR A 319 14.04 1.46 -2.19
CA TYR A 319 14.77 0.66 -3.19
C TYR A 319 13.87 0.16 -4.32
N ILE A 320 12.61 -0.18 -4.02
CA ILE A 320 11.62 -0.50 -5.05
C ILE A 320 11.53 0.66 -6.04
N TYR A 321 11.19 1.86 -5.58
CA TYR A 321 10.97 3.03 -6.44
C TYR A 321 12.25 3.53 -7.09
N LYS A 322 13.39 3.54 -6.37
CA LYS A 322 14.69 3.95 -6.92
C LYS A 322 15.10 3.08 -8.11
N ASN A 323 14.75 1.79 -8.07
CA ASN A 323 14.97 0.86 -9.18
C ASN A 323 13.83 0.85 -10.20
N THR A 324 12.61 1.29 -9.85
CA THR A 324 11.50 1.44 -10.81
C THR A 324 11.65 2.67 -11.70
N ILE A 325 12.19 3.77 -11.19
CA ILE A 325 12.30 5.04 -11.95
C ILE A 325 13.11 4.87 -13.25
N PRO A 326 14.30 4.23 -13.25
CA PRO A 326 15.04 3.97 -14.48
C PRO A 326 14.22 3.20 -15.51
N LEU A 327 13.45 2.18 -15.08
CA LEU A 327 12.59 1.41 -15.98
C LEU A 327 11.53 2.30 -16.66
N VAL A 328 10.94 3.24 -15.93
CA VAL A 328 9.98 4.21 -16.48
C VAL A 328 10.66 5.20 -17.42
N GLN A 329 11.90 5.60 -17.14
CA GLN A 329 12.65 6.53 -17.99
C GLN A 329 13.09 5.86 -19.31
N GLU A 330 13.63 4.65 -19.23
CA GLU A 330 14.12 3.88 -20.38
C GLU A 330 12.97 3.35 -21.25
N HIS A 331 11.86 2.92 -20.63
CA HIS A 331 10.70 2.32 -21.30
C HIS A 331 9.43 3.17 -21.17
N PHE A 332 9.56 4.49 -21.24
CA PHE A 332 8.45 5.42 -21.01
C PHE A 332 7.18 5.13 -21.84
N LEU A 333 7.34 4.85 -23.14
CA LEU A 333 6.20 4.68 -24.05
C LEU A 333 5.54 3.31 -23.93
N THR A 334 6.35 2.25 -23.89
CA THR A 334 5.89 0.86 -24.02
C THR A 334 5.85 0.11 -22.70
N GLY A 335 6.60 0.54 -21.68
CA GLY A 335 6.82 -0.23 -20.45
C GLY A 335 7.71 -1.46 -20.69
N VAL A 336 7.98 -2.23 -19.64
CA VAL A 336 8.86 -3.42 -19.67
C VAL A 336 8.14 -4.72 -20.00
N GLY A 337 6.81 -4.71 -20.09
CA GLY A 337 5.96 -5.88 -20.28
C GLY A 337 5.49 -6.49 -18.97
N GLY A 338 4.29 -7.08 -19.00
CA GLY A 338 3.73 -7.83 -17.89
C GLY A 338 4.58 -9.07 -17.55
N GLY A 339 4.81 -9.30 -16.26
CA GLY A 339 5.65 -10.41 -15.78
C GLY A 339 7.16 -10.22 -15.98
N ASN A 340 7.61 -9.12 -16.59
CA ASN A 340 9.04 -8.78 -16.73
C ASN A 340 9.57 -7.88 -15.62
N TYR A 341 8.68 -7.25 -14.83
CA TYR A 341 9.04 -6.29 -13.79
C TYR A 341 10.14 -6.81 -12.85
N LYS A 342 10.00 -8.05 -12.34
CA LYS A 342 10.95 -8.68 -11.42
C LYS A 342 12.37 -8.75 -11.98
N ASP A 343 12.51 -9.11 -13.26
CA ASP A 343 13.80 -9.31 -13.90
C ASP A 343 14.48 -7.97 -14.19
N PHE A 344 13.73 -6.99 -14.71
CA PHE A 344 14.26 -5.64 -14.95
C PHE A 344 14.61 -4.92 -13.65
N HIS A 345 13.78 -5.04 -12.62
CA HIS A 345 14.07 -4.51 -11.30
C HIS A 345 15.34 -5.12 -10.69
N TRP A 346 15.56 -6.43 -10.92
CA TRP A 346 16.80 -7.08 -10.49
C TRP A 346 18.03 -6.59 -11.26
N LYS A 347 17.92 -6.29 -12.56
CA LYS A 347 19.04 -5.71 -13.33
C LYS A 347 19.49 -4.36 -12.73
N GLU A 348 18.56 -3.49 -12.37
CA GLU A 348 18.91 -2.24 -11.69
C GLU A 348 19.47 -2.47 -10.28
N SER A 349 18.91 -3.44 -9.55
CA SER A 349 19.44 -3.85 -8.25
C SER A 349 20.89 -4.34 -8.38
N ALA A 350 21.19 -5.16 -9.38
CA ALA A 350 22.53 -5.69 -9.64
C ALA A 350 23.54 -4.57 -9.91
N LYS A 351 23.19 -3.57 -10.73
CA LYS A 351 24.04 -2.39 -10.98
C LYS A 351 24.35 -1.64 -9.68
N MET A 352 23.37 -1.48 -8.80
CA MET A 352 23.58 -0.86 -7.49
C MET A 352 24.53 -1.67 -6.60
N ILE A 353 24.39 -3.00 -6.60
CA ILE A 353 25.24 -3.89 -5.82
C ILE A 353 26.68 -3.88 -6.34
N GLU A 354 26.87 -3.84 -7.66
CA GLU A 354 28.20 -3.72 -8.28
C GLU A 354 28.91 -2.42 -7.89
N LYS A 355 28.15 -1.32 -7.75
CA LYS A 355 28.69 -0.04 -7.28
C LYS A 355 29.00 -0.08 -5.78
N GLU A 356 28.10 -0.64 -4.97
CA GLU A 356 28.21 -0.69 -3.51
C GLU A 356 27.75 -2.06 -2.96
N GLU A 357 28.68 -3.00 -2.80
CA GLU A 357 28.39 -4.39 -2.38
C GLU A 357 27.61 -4.50 -1.05
N GLN A 358 27.75 -3.50 -0.17
CA GLN A 358 27.06 -3.44 1.12
C GLN A 358 25.52 -3.40 0.99
N LEU A 359 25.00 -2.96 -0.15
CA LEU A 359 23.56 -2.92 -0.43
C LEU A 359 22.97 -4.28 -0.80
N TRP A 360 23.80 -5.30 -1.04
CA TRP A 360 23.34 -6.60 -1.53
C TRP A 360 22.27 -7.21 -0.64
N TYR A 361 22.46 -7.19 0.68
CA TYR A 361 21.46 -7.73 1.59
C TYR A 361 20.09 -7.06 1.41
N GLU A 362 20.06 -5.73 1.53
CA GLU A 362 18.82 -4.98 1.52
C GLU A 362 18.10 -5.11 0.18
N LEU A 363 18.84 -5.11 -0.93
CA LEU A 363 18.29 -5.31 -2.27
C LEU A 363 17.84 -6.76 -2.53
N TYR A 364 18.51 -7.75 -1.94
CA TYR A 364 18.13 -9.16 -2.08
C TYR A 364 16.82 -9.48 -1.35
N ILE A 365 16.63 -8.94 -0.13
CA ILE A 365 15.41 -9.15 0.66
C ILE A 365 14.26 -8.22 0.25
N THR A 366 14.51 -7.23 -0.60
CA THR A 366 13.48 -6.31 -1.05
C THR A 366 12.47 -7.05 -1.96
N PRO A 367 11.16 -7.01 -1.65
CA PRO A 367 10.17 -7.70 -2.46
C PRO A 367 10.06 -7.08 -3.85
N ARG A 368 10.54 -7.82 -4.85
CA ARG A 368 10.67 -7.39 -6.26
C ARG A 368 9.54 -7.88 -7.17
N GLY A 369 8.43 -8.36 -6.62
CA GLY A 369 7.30 -8.87 -7.40
C GLY A 369 6.56 -7.77 -8.17
N HIS A 370 6.43 -6.58 -7.58
CA HIS A 370 5.67 -5.46 -8.15
C HIS A 370 6.12 -4.11 -7.57
N ALA A 371 5.68 -3.01 -8.19
CA ALA A 371 6.09 -1.66 -7.82
C ALA A 371 5.46 -1.14 -6.52
N HIS A 372 4.60 -1.90 -5.83
CA HIS A 372 3.93 -1.46 -4.58
C HIS A 372 3.16 -0.14 -4.72
N ASN A 373 2.71 0.16 -5.94
CA ASN A 373 1.88 1.28 -6.32
C ASN A 373 1.17 0.89 -7.61
N ASP A 374 -0.16 0.78 -7.62
CA ASP A 374 -0.96 0.32 -8.76
C ASP A 374 -0.70 1.17 -10.02
N LEU A 375 -0.71 2.51 -9.88
CA LEU A 375 -0.48 3.42 -11.01
C LEU A 375 0.95 3.28 -11.56
N LEU A 376 1.94 3.31 -10.68
CA LEU A 376 3.34 3.18 -11.08
C LEU A 376 3.61 1.82 -11.71
N HIS A 377 2.99 0.76 -11.18
CA HIS A 377 3.15 -0.59 -11.69
C HIS A 377 2.59 -0.71 -13.11
N PHE A 378 1.33 -0.33 -13.36
CA PHE A 378 0.75 -0.38 -14.71
C PHE A 378 1.45 0.56 -15.69
N PHE A 379 1.96 1.70 -15.24
CA PHE A 379 2.82 2.55 -16.05
C PHE A 379 4.15 1.84 -16.38
N THR A 380 4.81 1.24 -15.41
CA THR A 380 6.10 0.56 -15.64
C THR A 380 5.94 -0.65 -16.58
N THR A 381 4.87 -1.43 -16.46
CA THR A 381 4.68 -2.65 -17.26
C THR A 381 4.02 -2.39 -18.61
N GLY A 382 3.11 -1.42 -18.72
CA GLY A 382 2.35 -1.13 -19.95
C GLY A 382 2.63 0.23 -20.61
N GLY A 383 3.56 1.02 -20.06
CA GLY A 383 3.93 2.34 -20.57
C GLY A 383 2.96 3.46 -20.21
N ILE A 384 3.27 4.69 -20.66
CA ILE A 384 2.49 5.89 -20.33
C ILE A 384 1.02 5.77 -20.72
N PHE A 385 0.71 5.08 -21.83
CA PHE A 385 -0.66 4.88 -22.28
C PHE A 385 -1.46 4.01 -21.30
N ALA A 386 -0.85 3.00 -20.68
CA ALA A 386 -1.50 2.20 -19.64
C ALA A 386 -1.79 3.06 -18.40
N GLY A 387 -0.84 3.93 -18.01
CA GLY A 387 -1.05 4.91 -16.94
C GLY A 387 -2.20 5.88 -17.23
N ILE A 388 -2.30 6.39 -18.46
CA ILE A 388 -3.42 7.27 -18.89
C ILE A 388 -4.75 6.52 -18.84
N LEU A 389 -4.82 5.31 -19.38
CA LEU A 389 -6.04 4.50 -19.35
C LEU A 389 -6.49 4.19 -17.92
N PHE A 390 -5.54 3.92 -17.02
CA PHE A 390 -5.79 3.75 -15.60
C PHE A 390 -6.43 5.00 -14.98
N LEU A 391 -5.85 6.18 -15.20
CA LEU A 391 -6.40 7.44 -14.69
C LEU A 391 -7.78 7.77 -15.30
N LEU A 392 -7.99 7.47 -16.59
CA LEU A 392 -9.29 7.64 -17.25
C LEU A 392 -10.34 6.71 -16.66
N PHE A 393 -9.99 5.45 -16.36
CA PHE A 393 -10.88 4.49 -15.71
C PHE A 393 -11.35 5.01 -14.34
N TRP A 394 -10.41 5.44 -13.48
CA TRP A 394 -10.75 6.06 -12.20
C TRP A 394 -11.54 7.36 -12.37
N GLY A 395 -11.22 8.15 -13.40
CA GLY A 395 -11.98 9.34 -13.79
C GLY A 395 -13.45 9.03 -14.08
N LYS A 396 -13.77 7.89 -14.70
CA LYS A 396 -15.16 7.46 -14.90
C LYS A 396 -15.86 7.12 -13.58
N LEU A 397 -15.16 6.46 -12.66
CA LEU A 397 -15.71 6.13 -11.33
C LEU A 397 -15.96 7.40 -10.50
N PHE A 398 -15.00 8.32 -10.43
CA PHE A 398 -15.17 9.60 -9.74
C PHE A 398 -16.19 10.52 -10.41
N ARG A 399 -16.28 10.52 -11.75
CA ARG A 399 -17.38 11.22 -12.45
C ARG A 399 -18.73 10.70 -12.00
N SER A 400 -18.87 9.37 -11.88
CA SER A 400 -20.07 8.73 -11.35
C SER A 400 -20.34 9.19 -9.92
N LEU A 401 -19.32 9.22 -9.06
CA LEU A 401 -19.43 9.77 -7.70
C LEU A 401 -20.01 11.18 -7.75
N PHE A 402 -19.40 12.15 -8.44
CA PHE A 402 -19.82 13.55 -8.37
C PHE A 402 -21.18 13.84 -9.02
N GLN A 403 -21.59 13.09 -10.04
CA GLN A 403 -22.89 13.28 -10.70
C GLN A 403 -24.09 12.78 -9.87
N LYS A 404 -23.88 11.90 -8.89
CA LYS A 404 -24.94 11.22 -8.15
C LYS A 404 -25.18 11.86 -6.78
N ASP A 405 -26.41 11.89 -6.27
CA ASP A 405 -26.66 12.28 -4.88
C ASP A 405 -26.77 11.03 -3.98
N PHE A 406 -26.00 11.03 -2.90
CA PHE A 406 -25.95 9.94 -1.91
C PHE A 406 -26.76 10.26 -0.65
N SER A 407 -27.36 11.45 -0.56
CA SER A 407 -28.09 11.92 0.62
C SER A 407 -29.35 11.12 0.96
N SER A 408 -29.96 10.45 -0.03
CA SER A 408 -31.20 9.67 0.12
C SER A 408 -30.98 8.22 0.57
N GLY A 409 -29.80 7.64 0.32
CA GLY A 409 -29.40 6.31 0.85
C GLY A 409 -30.13 5.10 0.28
N GLU A 410 -30.99 5.30 -0.73
CA GLU A 410 -31.83 4.23 -1.26
C GLU A 410 -31.20 3.47 -2.43
N GLY A 411 -30.20 4.05 -3.09
CA GLY A 411 -29.48 3.39 -4.19
C GLY A 411 -28.54 2.29 -3.71
N ILE A 412 -28.60 1.12 -4.35
CA ILE A 412 -27.61 0.05 -4.17
C ILE A 412 -26.15 0.54 -4.24
N PRO A 413 -25.76 1.54 -5.06
CA PRO A 413 -24.34 1.80 -5.20
C PRO A 413 -23.74 2.68 -4.10
N VAL A 414 -24.54 3.09 -3.09
CA VAL A 414 -24.02 3.52 -1.78
C VAL A 414 -23.13 2.44 -1.18
N PHE A 415 -23.55 1.16 -1.27
CA PHE A 415 -22.84 0.03 -0.68
C PHE A 415 -21.59 -0.38 -1.46
N ALA A 416 -21.45 0.08 -2.70
CA ALA A 416 -20.28 -0.19 -3.54
C ALA A 416 -19.29 1.00 -3.62
N ILE A 417 -19.55 2.08 -2.87
CA ILE A 417 -18.75 3.32 -2.96
C ILE A 417 -17.31 3.15 -2.45
N GLY A 418 -17.06 2.13 -1.61
CA GLY A 418 -15.72 1.83 -1.10
C GLY A 418 -14.72 1.40 -2.18
N VAL A 419 -15.20 1.06 -3.39
CA VAL A 419 -14.34 0.86 -4.57
C VAL A 419 -13.40 2.04 -4.84
N LEU A 420 -13.84 3.25 -4.50
CA LEU A 420 -13.05 4.48 -4.67
C LEU A 420 -11.93 4.62 -3.63
N SER A 421 -12.03 3.93 -2.49
CA SER A 421 -10.99 3.94 -1.45
C SER A 421 -9.72 3.22 -1.91
N LEU A 422 -9.83 2.31 -2.87
CA LEU A 422 -8.66 1.62 -3.41
C LEU A 422 -7.79 2.51 -4.30
N PHE A 423 -8.27 3.65 -4.81
CA PHE A 423 -7.43 4.55 -5.61
C PHE A 423 -6.31 5.21 -4.79
N PRO A 424 -6.60 5.95 -3.68
CA PRO A 424 -5.54 6.47 -2.83
C PRO A 424 -4.75 5.36 -2.13
N ALA A 425 -5.41 4.27 -1.73
CA ALA A 425 -4.75 3.15 -1.07
C ALA A 425 -3.75 2.44 -2.02
N GLY A 426 -4.10 2.38 -3.30
CA GLY A 426 -3.31 1.80 -4.38
C GLY A 426 -1.99 2.51 -4.65
N PHE A 427 -1.74 3.71 -4.11
CA PHE A 427 -0.41 4.32 -4.20
C PHE A 427 0.60 3.76 -3.21
N PHE A 428 0.10 3.10 -2.16
CA PHE A 428 0.92 2.53 -1.09
C PHE A 428 0.85 1.00 -1.06
N GLN A 429 0.13 0.37 -1.98
CA GLN A 429 0.02 -1.08 -2.11
C GLN A 429 -0.52 -1.43 -3.50
N CYS A 430 -0.23 -2.62 -4.02
CA CYS A 430 -0.81 -3.10 -5.28
C CYS A 430 -2.11 -3.89 -5.04
N TYR A 431 -3.22 -3.22 -4.75
CA TYR A 431 -4.50 -3.90 -4.51
C TYR A 431 -5.10 -4.51 -5.78
N LEU A 432 -4.75 -3.99 -6.95
CA LEU A 432 -5.29 -4.46 -8.22
C LEU A 432 -4.49 -5.62 -8.83
N LEU A 433 -3.45 -6.08 -8.13
CA LEU A 433 -2.68 -7.29 -8.45
C LEU A 433 -2.97 -8.45 -7.49
N ASP A 434 -3.71 -8.17 -6.41
CA ASP A 434 -4.12 -9.16 -5.41
C ASP A 434 -5.45 -9.77 -5.87
N ASP A 435 -5.46 -11.05 -6.23
CA ASP A 435 -6.62 -11.74 -6.79
C ASP A 435 -7.82 -11.76 -5.83
N GLU A 436 -7.54 -11.83 -4.52
CA GLU A 436 -8.55 -11.78 -3.45
C GLU A 436 -9.26 -10.41 -3.40
N VAL A 437 -8.60 -9.33 -3.83
CA VAL A 437 -9.16 -7.95 -3.85
C VAL A 437 -9.67 -7.55 -5.23
N VAL A 438 -8.97 -7.89 -6.30
CA VAL A 438 -9.29 -7.46 -7.68
C VAL A 438 -10.61 -8.07 -8.17
N LEU A 439 -10.91 -9.31 -7.76
CA LEU A 439 -12.13 -10.00 -8.12
C LEU A 439 -13.39 -9.29 -7.56
N PRO A 440 -13.52 -9.06 -6.23
CA PRO A 440 -14.63 -8.27 -5.71
C PRO A 440 -14.56 -6.81 -6.16
N PHE A 441 -13.38 -6.23 -6.41
CA PHE A 441 -13.26 -4.88 -6.96
C PHE A 441 -14.00 -4.73 -8.30
N PHE A 442 -13.81 -5.64 -9.25
CA PHE A 442 -14.52 -5.57 -10.54
C PHE A 442 -16.03 -5.77 -10.40
N ALA A 443 -16.47 -6.67 -9.52
CA ALA A 443 -17.89 -6.81 -9.20
C ALA A 443 -18.47 -5.51 -8.60
N PHE A 444 -17.76 -4.89 -7.66
CA PHE A 444 -18.18 -3.64 -7.03
C PHE A 444 -18.18 -2.47 -8.01
N CYS A 445 -17.22 -2.39 -8.94
CA CYS A 445 -17.26 -1.40 -10.03
C CYS A 445 -18.55 -1.52 -10.85
N GLY A 446 -18.96 -2.74 -11.19
CA GLY A 446 -20.15 -2.98 -12.01
C GLY A 446 -21.42 -2.62 -11.26
N ILE A 447 -21.52 -3.01 -9.98
CA ILE A 447 -22.62 -2.59 -9.10
C ILE A 447 -22.65 -1.06 -8.94
N PHE A 448 -21.48 -0.43 -8.73
CA PHE A 448 -21.32 1.00 -8.53
C PHE A 448 -21.87 1.82 -9.71
N LEU A 449 -21.52 1.41 -10.93
CA LEU A 449 -21.94 2.08 -12.15
C LEU A 449 -23.34 1.66 -12.62
N GLY A 450 -23.73 0.41 -12.41
CA GLY A 450 -24.95 -0.19 -12.95
C GLY A 450 -26.21 0.09 -12.15
N GLY A 451 -26.13 0.25 -10.83
CA GLY A 451 -27.30 0.47 -10.00
C GLY A 451 -28.02 1.80 -10.30
N ARG A 452 -29.35 1.78 -10.23
CA ARG A 452 -30.23 2.94 -10.42
C ARG A 452 -30.29 3.79 -9.14
N TRP A 453 -30.64 5.06 -9.33
CA TRP A 453 -30.70 6.07 -8.28
C TRP A 453 -31.99 6.87 -8.41
N ASN A 454 -32.49 7.39 -7.29
CA ASN A 454 -33.44 8.49 -7.31
C ASN A 454 -32.68 9.74 -7.80
N SER A 455 -32.86 10.12 -9.07
CA SER A 455 -32.15 11.27 -9.65
C SER A 455 -32.74 12.60 -9.16
N LEU A 456 -31.88 13.62 -9.05
CA LEU A 456 -32.20 15.01 -8.70
C LEU A 456 -33.31 15.67 -9.55
N GLN A 457 -33.74 15.06 -10.66
CA GLN A 457 -34.76 15.63 -11.54
C GLN A 457 -36.18 15.62 -10.95
N THR A 458 -36.45 14.82 -9.92
CA THR A 458 -37.76 14.85 -9.25
C THR A 458 -37.89 16.04 -8.29
N SER A 459 -36.79 16.49 -7.66
CA SER A 459 -36.80 17.67 -6.79
C SER A 459 -37.05 18.94 -7.59
N GLU A 460 -36.37 19.13 -8.72
CA GLU A 460 -36.51 20.33 -9.54
C GLU A 460 -37.89 20.41 -10.22
N LYS A 461 -38.43 19.26 -10.69
CA LYS A 461 -39.80 19.21 -11.24
C LYS A 461 -40.86 19.48 -10.19
N LYS A 462 -40.67 19.00 -8.95
CA LYS A 462 -41.63 19.18 -7.86
C LYS A 462 -41.59 20.60 -7.31
N ASP A 463 -40.41 21.23 -7.22
CA ASP A 463 -40.27 22.62 -6.78
C ASP A 463 -40.77 23.62 -7.85
N ILE A 464 -40.65 23.26 -9.15
CA ILE A 464 -41.26 24.03 -10.25
C ILE A 464 -42.79 23.86 -10.23
N PHE A 465 -43.31 22.65 -10.02
CA PHE A 465 -44.76 22.41 -9.91
C PHE A 465 -45.37 23.08 -8.67
N ASP A 466 -44.73 22.96 -7.50
CA ASP A 466 -45.19 23.56 -6.25
C ASP A 466 -45.07 25.10 -6.26
N ARG A 467 -44.16 25.68 -7.07
CA ARG A 467 -44.16 27.13 -7.35
C ARG A 467 -45.26 27.53 -8.32
N PHE A 468 -45.57 26.69 -9.29
CA PHE A 468 -46.65 26.94 -10.26
C PHE A 468 -48.03 26.88 -9.60
N ASP A 469 -48.26 25.91 -8.71
CA ASP A 469 -49.51 25.80 -7.93
C ASP A 469 -49.66 26.95 -6.94
N ARG A 470 -48.57 27.39 -6.29
CA ARG A 470 -48.59 28.56 -5.39
C ARG A 470 -48.75 29.89 -6.12
N ALA A 471 -48.30 29.99 -7.37
CA ALA A 471 -48.45 31.19 -8.18
C ALA A 471 -49.84 31.31 -8.83
N THR A 472 -50.56 30.19 -9.01
CA THR A 472 -51.84 30.18 -9.73
C THR A 472 -53.06 29.99 -8.83
N GLY A 473 -52.91 29.47 -7.61
CA GLY A 473 -53.97 29.47 -6.59
C GLY A 473 -55.22 28.63 -6.93
N ILE A 474 -55.18 27.81 -7.99
CA ILE A 474 -56.34 27.01 -8.43
C ILE A 474 -56.12 25.55 -8.01
N PRO A 475 -57.01 24.95 -7.20
CA PRO A 475 -56.94 23.53 -6.90
C PRO A 475 -57.34 22.71 -8.14
N PHE A 476 -56.58 21.66 -8.38
CA PHE A 476 -56.72 20.73 -9.49
C PHE A 476 -58.11 20.07 -9.48
N SER A 477 -58.99 20.42 -10.43
CA SER A 477 -60.21 19.65 -10.74
C SER A 477 -60.11 19.03 -12.14
N GLU A 478 -60.59 17.80 -12.23
CA GLU A 478 -60.51 16.94 -13.41
C GLU A 478 -61.38 17.47 -14.56
N ASN A 479 -60.76 18.10 -15.57
CA ASN A 479 -61.19 17.96 -16.98
C ASN A 479 -60.19 18.65 -17.92
N TRP A 480 -59.26 17.88 -18.49
CA TRP A 480 -58.14 18.38 -19.29
C TRP A 480 -58.26 18.08 -20.80
N SER A 481 -59.49 18.08 -21.34
CA SER A 481 -59.75 17.82 -22.76
C SER A 481 -60.18 19.06 -23.57
N SER A 482 -60.63 20.15 -22.93
CA SER A 482 -61.11 21.36 -23.64
C SER A 482 -60.07 22.47 -23.81
N VAL A 483 -59.03 22.54 -22.96
CA VAL A 483 -58.01 23.62 -23.00
C VAL A 483 -57.00 23.45 -24.13
N ARG A 484 -56.86 22.25 -24.69
CA ARG A 484 -55.86 21.94 -25.75
C ARG A 484 -56.19 22.57 -27.11
N LYS A 485 -57.44 22.97 -27.37
CA LYS A 485 -57.84 23.54 -28.67
C LYS A 485 -57.58 25.04 -28.78
N ASN A 486 -57.56 25.78 -27.67
CA ASN A 486 -57.37 27.24 -27.71
C ASN A 486 -55.90 27.67 -27.64
N SER A 487 -54.96 26.80 -27.24
CA SER A 487 -53.53 27.13 -27.19
C SER A 487 -52.78 26.93 -28.51
N LEU A 488 -53.46 26.46 -29.58
CA LEU A 488 -52.87 26.25 -30.90
C LEU A 488 -53.06 27.45 -31.85
N GLN A 489 -53.81 28.48 -31.45
CA GLN A 489 -54.02 29.70 -32.26
C GLN A 489 -53.25 30.94 -31.79
N ALA A 490 -52.59 30.90 -30.63
CA ALA A 490 -51.86 32.04 -30.07
C ALA A 490 -50.32 31.84 -30.10
N LYS A 491 -49.79 31.29 -31.18
CA LYS A 491 -48.34 31.09 -31.35
C LYS A 491 -47.82 31.69 -32.65
N ASN A 492 -48.14 32.96 -32.87
CA ASN A 492 -47.46 33.85 -33.80
C ASN A 492 -47.34 35.23 -33.13
N ASN A 493 -46.31 35.40 -32.31
CA ASN A 493 -45.55 36.65 -32.16
C ASN A 493 -44.34 36.42 -31.25
N SER A 494 -43.31 37.22 -31.51
CA SER A 494 -41.88 36.95 -31.36
C SER A 494 -41.26 37.28 -30.00
N ASP A 495 -40.01 36.81 -29.84
CA ASP A 495 -38.93 37.37 -29.00
C ASP A 495 -38.89 37.13 -27.48
N VAL A 496 -38.78 35.87 -27.03
CA VAL A 496 -38.23 35.52 -25.69
C VAL A 496 -37.32 34.27 -25.67
N THR A 497 -37.00 33.65 -26.81
CA THR A 497 -36.39 32.29 -26.83
C THR A 497 -34.86 32.22 -26.84
N THR A 498 -34.14 33.31 -27.11
CA THR A 498 -32.65 33.31 -27.24
C THR A 498 -31.91 33.41 -25.89
N ASN A 499 -32.40 34.22 -24.95
CA ASN A 499 -31.77 34.37 -23.62
C ASN A 499 -31.85 33.09 -22.75
N SER A 500 -32.95 32.32 -22.87
CA SER A 500 -33.13 31.04 -22.17
C SER A 500 -32.14 29.97 -22.64
N PHE A 501 -31.85 29.92 -23.94
CA PHE A 501 -30.94 28.95 -24.52
C PHE A 501 -29.48 29.26 -24.16
N PHE A 502 -29.07 30.53 -24.23
CA PHE A 502 -27.70 30.96 -23.91
C PHE A 502 -27.38 30.79 -22.42
N LEU A 503 -28.31 31.15 -21.51
CA LEU A 503 -28.16 30.90 -20.08
C LEU A 503 -28.12 29.39 -19.75
N LYS A 504 -28.83 28.56 -20.51
CA LYS A 504 -28.79 27.09 -20.37
C LYS A 504 -27.45 26.52 -20.85
N ILE A 505 -26.86 27.07 -21.91
CA ILE A 505 -25.51 26.70 -22.36
C ILE A 505 -24.47 27.11 -21.32
N ILE A 506 -24.48 28.35 -20.85
CA ILE A 506 -23.52 28.84 -19.84
C ILE A 506 -23.63 28.04 -18.54
N SER A 507 -24.85 27.74 -18.07
CA SER A 507 -25.04 26.94 -16.85
C SER A 507 -24.60 25.49 -17.02
N ASN A 508 -24.84 24.87 -18.19
CA ASN A 508 -24.32 23.54 -18.50
C ASN A 508 -22.78 23.53 -18.58
N LEU A 509 -22.17 24.52 -19.23
CA LEU A 509 -20.73 24.67 -19.33
C LEU A 509 -20.09 24.87 -17.96
N LYS A 510 -20.68 25.71 -17.10
CA LYS A 510 -20.24 25.94 -15.73
C LYS A 510 -20.35 24.66 -14.88
N ARG A 511 -21.43 23.90 -15.03
CA ARG A 511 -21.62 22.63 -14.31
C ARG A 511 -20.61 21.58 -14.75
N ASP A 512 -20.36 21.45 -16.05
CA ASP A 512 -19.39 20.49 -16.60
C ASP A 512 -17.96 20.86 -16.24
N TRP A 513 -17.63 22.16 -16.16
CA TRP A 513 -16.35 22.65 -15.65
C TRP A 513 -16.14 22.31 -14.17
N ILE A 514 -17.14 22.57 -13.32
CA ILE A 514 -17.09 22.22 -11.89
C ILE A 514 -16.91 20.71 -11.70
N LEU A 515 -17.66 19.90 -12.44
CA LEU A 515 -17.54 18.44 -12.39
C LEU A 515 -16.13 17.99 -12.80
N THR A 516 -15.58 18.58 -13.85
CA THR A 516 -14.22 18.27 -14.32
C THR A 516 -13.18 18.64 -13.27
N LEU A 517 -13.30 19.82 -12.65
CA LEU A 517 -12.41 20.25 -11.58
C LEU A 517 -12.49 19.33 -10.35
N GLN A 518 -13.69 18.87 -9.99
CA GLN A 518 -13.89 17.90 -8.90
C GLN A 518 -13.19 16.57 -9.19
N ILE A 519 -13.31 16.06 -10.42
CA ILE A 519 -12.64 14.81 -10.84
C ILE A 519 -11.12 14.99 -10.83
N ILE A 520 -10.61 16.08 -11.41
CA ILE A 520 -9.18 16.40 -11.41
C ILE A 520 -8.66 16.54 -9.98
N SER A 521 -9.42 17.17 -9.08
CA SER A 521 -9.02 17.31 -7.67
C SER A 521 -9.01 15.96 -6.94
N ALA A 522 -10.02 15.12 -7.15
CA ALA A 522 -10.10 13.80 -6.52
C ALA A 522 -8.99 12.83 -6.95
N ILE A 523 -8.50 12.97 -8.18
CA ILE A 523 -7.38 12.17 -8.71
C ILE A 523 -6.03 12.83 -8.40
N GLY A 524 -5.91 14.13 -8.69
CA GLY A 524 -4.66 14.88 -8.65
C GLY A 524 -4.14 15.15 -7.25
N ILE A 525 -5.01 15.46 -6.26
CA ILE A 525 -4.55 15.73 -4.88
C ILE A 525 -3.87 14.50 -4.26
N PRO A 526 -4.46 13.29 -4.29
CA PRO A 526 -3.77 12.10 -3.81
C PRO A 526 -2.43 11.83 -4.50
N ILE A 527 -2.35 12.00 -5.83
CA ILE A 527 -1.11 11.84 -6.60
C ILE A 527 -0.05 12.86 -6.16
N LEU A 528 -0.43 14.13 -6.05
CA LEU A 528 0.45 15.21 -5.64
C LEU A 528 1.01 14.96 -4.23
N LEU A 529 0.15 14.68 -3.26
CA LEU A 529 0.55 14.42 -1.88
C LEU A 529 1.49 13.20 -1.78
N TYR A 530 1.22 12.17 -2.56
CA TYR A 530 2.07 10.98 -2.63
C TYR A 530 3.47 11.31 -3.16
N TRP A 531 3.59 12.04 -4.26
CA TRP A 531 4.89 12.38 -4.83
C TRP A 531 5.63 13.47 -4.05
N LEU A 532 4.93 14.40 -3.40
CA LEU A 532 5.55 15.35 -2.46
C LEU A 532 6.24 14.64 -1.29
N PHE A 533 5.70 13.49 -0.87
CA PHE A 533 6.30 12.66 0.18
C PHE A 533 7.53 11.88 -0.33
N TRP A 534 7.47 11.34 -1.55
CA TRP A 534 8.53 10.46 -2.08
C TRP A 534 9.67 11.17 -2.78
N ILE A 535 9.44 12.27 -3.51
CA ILE A 535 10.48 12.97 -4.28
C ILE A 535 11.70 13.32 -3.41
N PRO A 536 11.55 13.97 -2.23
CA PRO A 536 12.71 14.29 -1.40
C PRO A 536 13.48 13.06 -0.94
N ARG A 537 12.78 11.95 -0.65
CA ARG A 537 13.41 10.70 -0.20
C ARG A 537 14.15 10.00 -1.32
N LEU A 538 13.64 10.05 -2.55
CA LEU A 538 14.25 9.39 -3.72
C LEU A 538 15.50 10.12 -4.22
N ASN A 539 15.69 11.38 -3.82
CA ASN A 539 16.92 12.13 -4.07
C ASN A 539 18.09 11.73 -3.16
N LEU A 540 17.82 11.02 -2.05
CA LEU A 540 18.87 10.49 -1.18
C LEU A 540 19.70 9.43 -1.93
N GLU A 541 20.98 9.34 -1.59
CA GLU A 541 21.85 8.26 -2.08
C GLU A 541 21.49 6.94 -1.37
N PRO A 542 21.60 5.78 -2.05
CA PRO A 542 21.22 4.48 -1.47
C PRO A 542 21.91 4.15 -0.13
N LEU A 543 23.13 4.65 0.09
CA LEU A 543 23.88 4.45 1.33
C LEU A 543 23.40 5.33 2.49
N GLU A 544 22.77 6.47 2.20
CA GLU A 544 22.22 7.34 3.24
C GLU A 544 21.02 6.69 3.93
N VAL A 545 20.26 5.90 3.17
CA VAL A 545 19.06 5.15 3.60
C VAL A 545 19.42 3.78 4.18
N TYR A 546 20.57 3.20 3.78
CA TYR A 546 21.06 1.92 4.28
C TYR A 546 21.45 2.00 5.75
N ASN A 547 20.95 1.05 6.56
CA ASN A 547 21.37 0.88 7.93
C ASN A 547 21.41 -0.60 8.31
N ARG A 548 22.37 -0.93 9.18
CA ARG A 548 22.47 -2.27 9.75
C ARG A 548 21.35 -2.50 10.76
N ARG A 549 20.73 -3.67 10.70
CA ARG A 549 19.70 -4.08 11.65
C ARG A 549 20.35 -4.51 12.96
N VAL A 550 19.67 -4.19 14.06
CA VAL A 550 20.09 -4.54 15.42
C VAL A 550 18.95 -5.25 16.13
N ARG A 551 19.23 -6.41 16.73
CA ARG A 551 18.29 -7.17 17.56
C ARG A 551 18.75 -7.20 19.01
N ALA A 552 17.87 -6.88 19.95
CA ALA A 552 18.10 -7.04 21.38
C ALA A 552 16.76 -7.27 22.12
N SER A 553 16.82 -7.71 23.37
CA SER A 553 15.63 -7.86 24.22
C SER A 553 15.04 -6.53 24.69
N ASP A 554 15.83 -5.45 24.67
CA ASP A 554 15.44 -4.11 25.13
C ASP A 554 15.48 -3.10 23.96
N LEU A 555 14.39 -2.33 23.78
CA LEU A 555 14.24 -1.38 22.68
C LEU A 555 15.13 -0.14 22.83
N ALA A 556 15.41 0.30 24.07
CA ALA A 556 16.28 1.44 24.30
C ALA A 556 17.72 1.07 23.92
N LEU A 557 18.16 -0.15 24.23
CA LEU A 557 19.44 -0.68 23.78
C LEU A 557 19.54 -0.73 22.24
N VAL A 558 18.49 -1.22 21.55
CA VAL A 558 18.47 -1.22 20.06
C VAL A 558 18.71 0.19 19.52
N LYS A 559 17.99 1.20 20.03
CA LYS A 559 18.11 2.58 19.57
C LYS A 559 19.48 3.18 19.86
N GLU A 560 20.06 2.89 21.03
CA GLU A 560 21.39 3.36 21.38
C GLU A 560 22.47 2.71 20.51
N VAL A 561 22.41 1.39 20.28
CA VAL A 561 23.37 0.69 19.41
C VAL A 561 23.28 1.23 17.98
N GLN A 562 22.07 1.37 17.42
CA GLN A 562 21.87 1.91 16.07
C GLN A 562 22.46 3.31 15.91
N LYS A 563 22.30 4.18 16.91
CA LYS A 563 22.89 5.52 16.95
C LYS A 563 24.43 5.49 16.99
N ASN A 564 25.00 4.48 17.63
CA ASN A 564 26.44 4.33 17.82
C ASN A 564 27.13 3.49 16.72
N ILE A 565 26.41 3.01 15.71
CA ILE A 565 27.02 2.43 14.50
C ILE A 565 27.46 3.57 13.57
N LEU A 566 28.76 3.66 13.32
CA LEU A 566 29.37 4.64 12.44
C LEU A 566 29.11 4.31 10.97
N LYS A 567 28.70 5.33 10.20
CA LYS A 567 28.57 5.22 8.73
C LYS A 567 29.94 5.29 8.06
N PHE A 568 30.07 4.57 6.94
CA PHE A 568 31.33 4.43 6.20
C PHE A 568 31.97 5.75 5.77
N GLU A 569 31.19 6.70 5.27
CA GLU A 569 31.68 7.96 4.70
C GLU A 569 32.32 8.91 5.74
N ILE A 570 31.92 8.79 7.01
CA ILE A 570 32.39 9.68 8.09
C ILE A 570 33.87 9.43 8.44
N VAL A 571 34.40 8.24 8.16
CA VAL A 571 35.77 7.85 8.55
C VAL A 571 36.76 8.03 7.39
N SER A 572 36.31 8.09 6.13
CA SER A 572 37.19 8.29 4.97
C SER A 572 37.80 9.68 4.88
N ASP A 573 37.11 10.71 5.39
CA ASP A 573 37.58 12.10 5.32
C ASP A 573 38.76 12.39 6.27
N GLU A 574 38.99 11.57 7.30
CA GLU A 574 40.15 11.69 8.19
C GLU A 574 41.48 11.24 7.53
N VAL A 575 41.43 10.46 6.44
CA VAL A 575 42.61 9.74 5.90
C VAL A 575 43.21 10.42 4.65
N HIS A 576 42.66 11.54 4.19
CA HIS A 576 43.14 12.29 3.02
C HIS A 576 43.90 13.58 3.34
N SER A 577 44.68 13.60 4.44
CA SER A 577 45.72 14.61 4.64
C SER A 577 47.07 14.09 4.11
N PRO A 578 47.63 14.64 3.01
CA PRO A 578 48.90 14.15 2.48
C PRO A 578 50.07 14.65 3.34
N VAL A 579 50.92 13.71 3.74
CA VAL A 579 52.24 13.95 4.34
C VAL A 579 53.16 14.57 3.28
N ASN A 580 53.72 15.74 3.58
CA ASN A 580 54.77 16.40 2.79
C ASN A 580 56.04 15.54 2.70
N PRO A 581 56.67 15.44 1.52
CA PRO A 581 58.11 15.42 1.42
C PRO A 581 58.61 16.68 0.68
N SER A 582 59.62 17.30 1.27
CA SER A 582 60.31 18.52 0.86
C SER A 582 61.21 18.39 -0.39
N MET A 583 61.37 19.52 -1.11
CA MET A 583 62.43 19.94 -2.07
C MET A 583 62.45 19.24 -3.46
N THR A 584 62.58 19.86 -4.65
CA THR A 584 62.87 21.22 -5.20
C THR A 584 62.56 21.24 -6.75
N PRO A 585 62.70 22.34 -7.53
CA PRO A 585 61.68 22.80 -8.51
C PRO A 585 62.06 22.76 -10.03
N SER A 586 61.11 23.25 -10.86
CA SER A 586 61.12 23.61 -12.31
C SER A 586 60.34 22.63 -13.19
N GLU A 587 59.48 22.98 -14.17
CA GLU A 587 59.36 24.19 -15.00
C GLU A 587 57.97 24.26 -15.72
N LYS A 588 57.40 25.48 -15.82
CA LYS A 588 56.51 26.10 -16.85
C LYS A 588 55.48 25.27 -17.69
N ASN A 589 54.16 25.48 -17.38
CA ASN A 589 53.00 25.98 -18.19
C ASN A 589 52.91 25.85 -19.75
N PRO A 590 51.72 26.05 -20.41
CA PRO A 590 50.30 25.72 -20.08
C PRO A 590 49.41 25.35 -21.33
N THR A 591 48.06 25.37 -21.17
CA THR A 591 46.89 25.32 -22.12
C THR A 591 46.11 23.99 -22.17
N SER A 592 44.76 23.90 -22.07
CA SER A 592 43.63 24.85 -22.12
C SER A 592 42.34 24.29 -21.44
N SER A 593 41.49 25.22 -20.96
CA SER A 593 40.18 25.20 -20.24
C SER A 593 38.97 24.62 -21.02
N PRO A 594 37.67 24.61 -20.56
CA PRO A 594 37.02 25.26 -19.37
C PRO A 594 36.00 24.40 -18.56
N GLN A 595 35.99 24.51 -17.22
CA GLN A 595 35.03 25.23 -16.34
C GLN A 595 33.54 24.80 -16.35
N SER A 596 33.11 24.30 -15.18
CA SER A 596 31.72 24.27 -14.69
C SER A 596 31.64 25.00 -13.34
N PRO A 597 30.60 25.81 -13.05
CA PRO A 597 30.54 26.65 -11.85
C PRO A 597 29.72 25.99 -10.73
N SER A 598 30.23 26.04 -9.49
CA SER A 598 29.59 26.72 -8.36
C SER A 598 30.25 26.31 -7.04
N GLN A 599 30.93 27.29 -6.46
CA GLN A 599 31.54 27.25 -5.14
C GLN A 599 30.44 27.23 -4.07
N SER A 600 30.58 26.38 -3.06
CA SER A 600 29.98 26.60 -1.74
C SER A 600 31.11 26.89 -0.75
N ASN A 601 30.91 27.95 0.03
CA ASN A 601 31.86 28.52 0.96
C ASN A 601 32.30 27.52 2.04
N VAL A 602 33.59 27.17 2.03
CA VAL A 602 34.25 26.48 3.15
C VAL A 602 34.61 27.53 4.19
N GLN A 603 33.79 27.64 5.22
CA GLN A 603 34.17 28.28 6.46
C GLN A 603 34.97 27.25 7.26
N GLN A 604 36.27 27.52 7.43
CA GLN A 604 37.18 26.73 8.25
C GLN A 604 36.58 26.52 9.65
N ASN A 605 36.26 25.28 10.00
CA ASN A 605 36.13 24.83 11.38
C ASN A 605 36.90 23.51 11.52
N SER A 606 37.70 23.46 12.58
CA SER A 606 38.53 22.38 13.07
C SER A 606 37.74 21.08 13.36
N GLU A 607 38.43 19.95 13.20
CA GLU A 607 38.16 18.59 13.73
C GLU A 607 36.69 18.11 13.77
N PRO A 608 36.31 17.04 13.03
CA PRO A 608 35.12 16.28 13.38
C PRO A 608 35.44 15.37 14.57
N SER A 609 35.59 15.97 15.76
CA SER A 609 35.44 15.23 17.01
C SER A 609 34.09 14.51 16.97
N ALA A 610 34.10 13.19 16.83
CA ALA A 610 32.91 12.35 16.94
C ALA A 610 32.33 12.49 18.35
N MET A 611 31.53 13.53 18.62
CA MET A 611 30.96 13.80 19.93
C MET A 611 30.29 12.53 20.47
N PHE A 612 30.78 12.07 21.61
CA PHE A 612 30.12 11.04 22.39
C PHE A 612 29.08 11.75 23.25
N HIS A 613 27.82 11.35 23.12
CA HIS A 613 26.76 11.83 23.99
C HIS A 613 26.50 10.77 25.05
N PRO A 614 26.39 11.15 26.34
CA PRO A 614 26.07 10.19 27.39
C PRO A 614 24.73 9.51 27.08
N SER A 615 24.72 8.18 27.21
CA SER A 615 23.54 7.35 26.99
C SER A 615 22.55 7.51 28.14
N ALA A 616 21.26 7.32 27.84
CA ALA A 616 20.20 7.26 28.84
C ALA A 616 20.02 5.86 29.44
N LEU A 617 20.84 4.87 29.03
CA LEU A 617 20.75 3.48 29.49
C LEU A 617 21.27 3.32 30.92
N SER A 618 20.68 2.38 31.65
CA SER A 618 21.23 1.84 32.89
C SER A 618 22.32 0.80 32.62
N VAL A 619 23.15 0.48 33.62
CA VAL A 619 24.25 -0.50 33.47
C VAL A 619 23.72 -1.87 33.11
N GLU A 620 22.58 -2.25 33.69
CA GLU A 620 21.91 -3.51 33.38
C GLU A 620 21.45 -3.55 31.92
N GLN A 621 20.80 -2.49 31.43
CA GLN A 621 20.37 -2.39 30.03
C GLN A 621 21.54 -2.38 29.05
N ALA A 622 22.61 -1.65 29.36
CA ALA A 622 23.81 -1.56 28.52
C ALA A 622 24.61 -2.88 28.47
N SER A 623 24.42 -3.76 29.47
CA SER A 623 25.09 -5.06 29.56
C SER A 623 24.29 -6.22 28.94
N LEU A 624 23.08 -5.96 28.44
CA LEU A 624 22.30 -6.97 27.72
C LEU A 624 22.94 -7.29 26.36
N PRO A 625 22.89 -8.55 25.90
CA PRO A 625 23.40 -8.91 24.59
C PRO A 625 22.54 -8.30 23.47
N PHE A 626 23.21 -7.84 22.41
CA PHE A 626 22.58 -7.39 21.17
C PHE A 626 23.28 -7.99 19.96
N GLN A 627 22.55 -8.20 18.87
CA GLN A 627 23.08 -8.75 17.62
C GLN A 627 23.03 -7.69 16.52
N VAL A 628 24.17 -7.45 15.88
CA VAL A 628 24.28 -6.58 14.70
C VAL A 628 24.39 -7.43 13.45
N GLU A 629 23.57 -7.13 12.46
CA GLU A 629 23.45 -7.93 11.23
C GLU A 629 24.30 -7.39 10.07
N GLY A 630 24.75 -8.31 9.20
CA GLY A 630 24.99 -7.98 7.79
C GLY A 630 26.43 -7.94 7.29
N CYS A 631 27.31 -8.86 7.70
CA CYS A 631 28.60 -9.06 7.01
C CYS A 631 28.49 -10.15 5.96
N LEU A 632 28.79 -9.82 4.70
CA LEU A 632 28.65 -10.75 3.58
C LEU A 632 29.79 -11.77 3.56
N THR A 633 29.45 -13.05 3.43
CA THR A 633 30.42 -14.16 3.28
C THR A 633 30.97 -14.32 1.87
N HIS A 634 30.63 -13.42 0.96
CA HIS A 634 30.88 -13.56 -0.47
C HIS A 634 30.91 -12.17 -1.12
N ARG A 635 31.51 -12.09 -2.30
CA ARG A 635 31.71 -10.86 -3.09
C ARG A 635 30.83 -10.88 -4.32
N TYR A 636 30.31 -9.71 -4.69
CA TYR A 636 29.45 -9.55 -5.86
C TYR A 636 30.32 -9.32 -7.10
N ARG A 637 30.96 -10.38 -7.57
CA ARG A 637 31.59 -10.44 -8.90
C ARG A 637 30.65 -11.17 -9.87
N HIS A 638 30.94 -11.13 -11.17
CA HIS A 638 30.25 -11.96 -12.16
C HIS A 638 31.19 -13.08 -12.62
N PRO A 639 31.01 -14.34 -12.15
CA PRO A 639 30.03 -14.82 -11.16
C PRO A 639 30.40 -14.47 -9.71
N PRO A 640 29.43 -14.51 -8.75
CA PRO A 640 29.73 -14.27 -7.34
C PRO A 640 30.76 -15.26 -6.80
N LEU A 641 31.64 -14.79 -5.92
CA LEU A 641 32.72 -15.60 -5.37
C LEU A 641 32.68 -15.63 -3.84
N PRO A 642 32.99 -16.78 -3.21
CA PRO A 642 33.21 -16.83 -1.77
C PRO A 642 34.27 -15.82 -1.34
N ARG A 643 34.05 -15.22 -0.18
CA ARG A 643 34.98 -14.26 0.40
C ARG A 643 36.23 -15.00 0.86
N LYS A 644 37.40 -14.45 0.53
CA LYS A 644 38.70 -14.94 1.00
C LYS A 644 39.37 -14.03 2.03
N THR A 645 38.83 -12.84 2.23
CA THR A 645 39.35 -11.86 3.19
C THR A 645 38.75 -12.13 4.57
N PRO A 646 39.53 -12.10 5.65
CA PRO A 646 39.01 -12.23 7.01
C PRO A 646 37.99 -11.14 7.33
N PHE A 647 37.03 -11.43 8.21
CA PHE A 647 36.11 -10.40 8.69
C PHE A 647 36.78 -9.54 9.76
N SER A 648 36.51 -8.25 9.74
CA SER A 648 36.97 -7.32 10.76
C SER A 648 35.99 -6.19 11.00
N PHE A 649 35.93 -5.72 12.24
CA PHE A 649 35.19 -4.52 12.63
C PHE A 649 35.93 -3.83 13.77
N THR A 650 35.58 -2.58 14.08
CA THR A 650 36.29 -1.77 15.09
C THR A 650 35.33 -1.28 16.15
N ILE A 651 35.71 -1.42 17.42
CA ILE A 651 35.00 -0.89 18.58
C ILE A 651 35.75 0.36 19.08
N TYR A 652 35.05 1.46 19.25
CA TYR A 652 35.61 2.73 19.69
C TYR A 652 35.15 3.05 21.12
N ILE A 653 36.11 3.26 22.00
CA ILE A 653 35.90 3.69 23.38
C ILE A 653 36.38 5.13 23.52
N PRO A 654 35.56 6.06 24.05
CA PRO A 654 35.96 7.45 24.24
C PRO A 654 37.21 7.59 25.13
N GLU A 655 38.17 8.42 24.72
CA GLU A 655 39.46 8.59 25.42
C GLU A 655 39.30 9.17 26.83
N ASN A 656 38.32 10.06 27.01
CA ASN A 656 38.02 10.73 28.28
C ASN A 656 37.00 9.98 29.14
N SER A 657 36.59 8.77 28.76
CA SER A 657 35.58 8.00 29.51
C SER A 657 36.14 7.36 30.77
N SER A 658 35.40 7.47 31.87
CA SER A 658 35.52 6.58 33.04
C SER A 658 34.41 5.52 33.04
N ALA A 659 33.21 5.85 32.55
CA ALA A 659 32.02 5.00 32.58
C ALA A 659 31.75 4.19 31.29
N SER A 660 32.78 3.73 30.58
CA SER A 660 32.66 2.86 29.39
C SER A 660 32.94 1.38 29.69
N ALA A 661 32.53 0.51 28.76
CA ALA A 661 32.77 -0.93 28.86
C ALA A 661 34.28 -1.25 28.85
N LYS A 662 34.70 -2.19 29.70
CA LYS A 662 36.09 -2.68 29.79
C LYS A 662 36.30 -4.00 29.04
N ARG A 663 35.23 -4.74 28.75
CA ARG A 663 35.28 -6.01 28.03
C ARG A 663 34.10 -6.17 27.07
N ALA A 664 34.36 -6.85 25.96
CA ALA A 664 33.33 -7.31 25.00
C ALA A 664 33.42 -8.82 24.81
N GLU A 665 32.29 -9.49 24.94
CA GLU A 665 32.08 -10.86 24.49
C GLU A 665 31.36 -10.83 23.15
N ILE A 666 31.95 -11.44 22.12
CA ILE A 666 31.48 -11.35 20.73
C ILE A 666 31.27 -12.77 20.23
N THR A 667 30.01 -13.15 20.01
CA THR A 667 29.63 -14.41 19.36
C THR A 667 29.41 -14.17 17.88
N ILE A 668 30.13 -14.91 17.03
CA ILE A 668 29.97 -14.90 15.58
C ILE A 668 28.84 -15.85 15.21
N VAL A 669 27.84 -15.34 14.50
CA VAL A 669 26.63 -16.08 14.15
C VAL A 669 26.57 -16.23 12.63
N SER A 670 26.47 -17.46 12.13
CA SER A 670 26.10 -17.72 10.74
C SER A 670 24.61 -17.54 10.59
N ARG A 671 24.19 -16.79 9.56
CA ARG A 671 22.78 -16.60 9.25
C ARG A 671 22.53 -16.60 7.75
N ASP A 672 21.45 -17.23 7.33
CA ASP A 672 20.98 -17.20 5.94
C ASP A 672 20.22 -15.89 5.66
N SER A 673 20.25 -15.36 4.42
CA SER A 673 19.49 -14.15 4.01
C SER A 673 17.98 -14.28 3.97
N PHE A 674 17.49 -15.35 4.56
CA PHE A 674 16.17 -15.90 4.36
C PHE A 674 15.05 -14.90 4.61
N ASP A 675 14.21 -14.69 3.60
CA ASP A 675 12.92 -14.04 3.79
C ASP A 675 11.98 -15.05 4.45
N GLN A 676 11.68 -14.83 5.74
CA GLN A 676 10.72 -15.62 6.52
C GLN A 676 9.40 -15.83 5.76
N ASP A 677 9.06 -14.93 4.84
CA ASP A 677 7.81 -14.95 4.11
C ASP A 677 7.77 -15.83 2.85
N GLN A 678 8.88 -16.35 2.31
CA GLN A 678 8.85 -17.13 1.06
C GLN A 678 8.83 -18.66 1.22
N LEU A 679 9.59 -19.27 2.14
CA LEU A 679 9.75 -20.74 2.18
C LEU A 679 9.54 -21.39 3.57
N TYR A 680 9.09 -20.64 4.59
CA TYR A 680 8.70 -21.19 5.91
C TYR A 680 9.81 -21.93 6.67
N TRP A 681 11.06 -21.46 6.65
CA TRP A 681 12.10 -21.90 7.58
C TRP A 681 12.35 -20.83 8.65
N ALA A 682 12.64 -21.25 9.89
CA ALA A 682 13.27 -20.35 10.85
C ALA A 682 14.61 -19.91 10.23
N HIS A 683 15.07 -18.68 10.50
CA HIS A 683 16.45 -18.35 10.12
C HIS A 683 17.35 -19.43 10.70
N GLY A 684 18.09 -20.13 9.84
CA GLY A 684 19.17 -20.99 10.27
C GLY A 684 20.22 -20.08 10.89
N GLU A 685 20.13 -19.88 12.19
CA GLU A 685 21.16 -19.22 12.96
C GLU A 685 21.98 -20.28 13.66
N THR A 686 23.29 -20.19 13.50
CA THR A 686 24.22 -21.10 14.16
C THR A 686 25.35 -20.28 14.71
N ASP A 687 25.53 -20.35 16.03
CA ASP A 687 26.66 -19.75 16.71
C ASP A 687 27.92 -20.53 16.29
N LEU A 688 28.86 -19.86 15.64
CA LEU A 688 30.07 -20.48 15.11
C LEU A 688 31.18 -20.50 16.14
N SER A 689 31.39 -19.38 16.83
CA SER A 689 32.37 -19.23 17.90
C SER A 689 32.12 -17.98 18.73
N THR A 690 32.74 -17.91 19.90
CA THR A 690 32.71 -16.74 20.78
C THR A 690 34.13 -16.33 21.13
N ILE A 691 34.42 -15.03 21.02
CA ILE A 691 35.69 -14.42 21.42
C ILE A 691 35.45 -13.41 22.54
N SER A 692 36.40 -13.30 23.47
CA SER A 692 36.39 -12.29 24.54
C SER A 692 37.55 -11.34 24.33
N VAL A 693 37.28 -10.03 24.37
CA VAL A 693 38.27 -8.99 24.08
C VAL A 693 38.26 -7.96 25.22
N GLU A 694 39.45 -7.63 25.72
CA GLU A 694 39.63 -6.49 26.63
C GLU A 694 39.65 -5.20 25.82
N LEU A 695 38.85 -4.22 26.24
CA LEU A 695 38.67 -2.96 25.54
C LEU A 695 39.56 -1.88 26.15
N HIS A 696 40.35 -1.24 25.30
CA HIS A 696 41.15 -0.09 25.66
C HIS A 696 40.51 1.20 25.15
N LYS A 697 40.91 2.33 25.74
CA LYS A 697 40.52 3.66 25.26
C LYS A 697 40.98 3.86 23.82
N GLY A 698 40.15 4.50 23.00
CA GLY A 698 40.41 4.71 21.57
C GLY A 698 39.92 3.55 20.69
N LYS A 699 40.73 3.18 19.69
CA LYS A 699 40.36 2.22 18.62
C LYS A 699 40.71 0.78 19.02
N ASN A 700 39.72 -0.12 19.01
CA ASN A 700 39.89 -1.56 19.26
C ASN A 700 39.53 -2.35 17.99
N PRO A 701 40.50 -2.68 17.12
CA PRO A 701 40.24 -3.49 15.93
C PRO A 701 39.99 -4.95 16.32
N ILE A 702 38.90 -5.51 15.83
CA ILE A 702 38.50 -6.90 16.03
C ILE A 702 38.72 -7.65 14.72
N LEU A 703 39.59 -8.66 14.75
CA LEU A 703 39.83 -9.58 13.62
C LEU A 703 39.18 -10.93 13.93
N ILE A 704 38.35 -11.41 13.03
CA ILE A 704 37.68 -12.70 13.17
C ILE A 704 38.58 -13.81 12.61
N PRO A 705 38.70 -14.97 13.27
CA PRO A 705 39.59 -16.05 12.86
C PRO A 705 39.38 -16.53 11.42
N ASP A 706 40.49 -16.78 10.72
CA ASP A 706 40.51 -17.20 9.30
C ASP A 706 39.80 -18.53 9.05
N SER A 707 39.72 -19.42 10.06
CA SER A 707 38.99 -20.68 9.99
C SER A 707 37.49 -20.51 9.69
N LEU A 708 36.96 -19.30 9.87
CA LEU A 708 35.56 -18.97 9.59
C LEU A 708 35.36 -18.30 8.22
N VAL A 709 36.42 -18.10 7.43
CA VAL A 709 36.36 -17.50 6.08
C VAL A 709 35.79 -18.48 5.05
N ASP A 710 36.17 -19.76 5.13
CA ASP A 710 35.74 -20.81 4.18
C ASP A 710 34.38 -21.44 4.50
N THR A 711 33.64 -20.90 5.47
CA THR A 711 32.38 -21.47 5.93
C THR A 711 31.16 -21.03 5.11
N THR A 712 31.36 -20.75 3.81
CA THR A 712 30.25 -20.41 2.91
C THR A 712 29.32 -21.63 2.78
N PRO A 713 28.00 -21.49 3.03
CA PRO A 713 27.08 -22.63 2.98
C PRO A 713 27.06 -23.29 1.60
N ALA A 714 26.83 -24.61 1.57
CA ALA A 714 26.79 -25.41 0.35
C ALA A 714 25.70 -24.97 -0.66
N ALA A 715 24.72 -24.19 -0.20
CA ALA A 715 23.65 -23.62 -1.02
C ALA A 715 24.08 -22.35 -1.80
N PHE A 716 25.32 -21.86 -1.65
CA PHE A 716 25.87 -20.83 -2.53
C PHE A 716 26.17 -21.40 -3.93
N PRO A 717 25.85 -20.70 -5.04
CA PRO A 717 25.49 -19.27 -5.15
C PRO A 717 23.99 -18.94 -5.14
N ASP A 718 23.11 -19.90 -4.83
CA ASP A 718 21.66 -19.71 -4.95
C ASP A 718 21.06 -18.82 -3.84
N GLY A 719 21.86 -18.41 -2.85
CA GLY A 719 21.46 -17.55 -1.72
C GLY A 719 22.55 -16.57 -1.28
N VAL A 720 22.14 -15.63 -0.41
CA VAL A 720 23.05 -14.67 0.24
C VAL A 720 23.25 -15.13 1.69
N PHE A 721 24.48 -15.16 2.17
CA PHE A 721 24.81 -15.65 3.51
C PHE A 721 25.58 -14.61 4.32
N PHE A 722 25.37 -14.63 5.63
CA PHE A 722 25.84 -13.60 6.55
C PHE A 722 26.66 -14.14 7.70
N ARG A 723 27.55 -13.28 8.18
CA ARG A 723 28.05 -13.28 9.55
C ARG A 723 27.42 -12.11 10.27
N ASP A 724 26.73 -12.42 11.35
CA ASP A 724 26.25 -11.44 12.31
C ASP A 724 27.13 -11.52 13.57
N TYR A 725 27.10 -10.48 14.39
CA TYR A 725 27.84 -10.43 15.64
C TYR A 725 26.91 -10.15 16.80
N ARG A 726 26.79 -11.12 17.71
CA ARG A 726 26.10 -10.96 18.99
C ARG A 726 27.12 -10.49 20.02
N ILE A 727 27.01 -9.25 20.45
CA ILE A 727 27.95 -8.55 21.33
C ILE A 727 27.31 -8.35 22.69
N ARG A 728 28.08 -8.59 23.74
CA ARG A 728 27.74 -8.29 25.13
C ARG A 728 28.87 -7.50 25.77
N TYR A 729 28.56 -6.32 26.29
CA TYR A 729 29.52 -5.49 27.00
C TYR A 729 29.48 -5.75 28.51
N SER A 730 30.64 -5.61 29.16
CA SER A 730 30.76 -5.73 30.62
C SER A 730 31.86 -4.83 31.18
N GLY A 731 31.86 -4.67 32.50
CA GLY A 731 32.86 -3.88 33.22
C GLY A 731 32.61 -2.37 33.19
N PHE A 732 31.36 -1.94 33.02
CA PHE A 732 30.96 -0.54 33.22
C PHE A 732 31.19 -0.13 34.69
N GLU A 733 31.59 1.12 34.91
CA GLU A 733 31.70 1.68 36.26
C GLU A 733 30.31 1.99 36.83
N THR A 734 30.12 1.74 38.13
CA THR A 734 28.80 1.79 38.81
C THR A 734 28.26 3.20 39.04
N GLU A 735 29.10 4.24 38.91
CA GLU A 735 28.73 5.63 39.16
C GLU A 735 29.06 6.50 37.93
N GLY A 736 28.02 6.96 37.22
CA GLY A 736 28.16 7.85 36.07
C GLY A 736 27.09 7.63 34.99
N LYS A 737 26.98 8.57 34.04
CA LYS A 737 26.18 8.35 32.82
C LYS A 737 26.99 7.45 31.88
N ILE A 738 26.38 6.39 31.38
CA ILE A 738 27.05 5.41 30.52
C ILE A 738 27.47 6.04 29.21
N GLU A 739 28.72 5.81 28.82
CA GLU A 739 29.21 6.13 27.48
C GLU A 739 29.30 4.83 26.68
N PHE A 740 28.29 4.62 25.83
CA PHE A 740 28.15 3.38 25.05
C PHE A 740 29.19 3.32 23.92
N PRO A 741 29.85 2.17 23.68
CA PRO A 741 30.86 2.05 22.63
C PRO A 741 30.31 2.32 21.23
N LYS A 742 31.09 2.99 20.38
CA LYS A 742 30.78 3.16 18.94
C LYS A 742 31.30 1.98 18.13
N LEU A 743 30.54 1.55 17.13
CA LEU A 743 30.84 0.38 16.30
C LEU A 743 31.07 0.80 14.86
N TYR A 744 32.13 0.31 14.24
CA TYR A 744 32.40 0.51 12.82
C TYR A 744 32.59 -0.83 12.13
N PHE A 745 31.81 -1.09 11.09
CA PHE A 745 31.84 -2.34 10.33
C PHE A 745 32.39 -2.16 8.90
N GLY A 746 32.92 -0.99 8.54
CA GLY A 746 33.38 -0.74 7.17
C GLY A 746 32.28 -0.97 6.11
N LYS A 747 32.69 -1.23 4.85
CA LYS A 747 31.73 -1.51 3.76
C LYS A 747 31.03 -2.85 3.96
N ILE A 748 31.78 -3.95 3.98
CA ILE A 748 31.21 -5.30 4.12
C ILE A 748 31.90 -6.12 5.24
N CYS A 749 32.34 -5.41 6.30
CA CYS A 749 33.10 -5.92 7.45
C CYS A 749 34.59 -6.11 7.20
N ASP A 750 35.19 -5.06 6.63
CA ASP A 750 36.60 -4.96 6.23
C ASP A 750 37.18 -3.68 6.86
N THR A 751 37.36 -3.60 8.17
CA THR A 751 37.87 -2.37 8.81
C THR A 751 39.38 -2.32 8.94
N VAL A 752 40.06 -3.47 8.92
CA VAL A 752 41.50 -3.57 9.21
C VAL A 752 42.35 -3.69 7.94
N ILE A 753 41.75 -4.06 6.80
CA ILE A 753 42.48 -4.32 5.56
C ILE A 753 42.20 -3.18 4.57
N ARG A 754 43.25 -2.46 4.14
CA ARG A 754 43.16 -1.52 3.02
C ARG A 754 42.69 -2.31 1.79
N LEU A 755 41.50 -1.99 1.28
CA LEU A 755 41.05 -2.44 -0.03
C LEU A 755 41.92 -1.72 -1.09
N THR A 756 43.07 -2.31 -1.44
CA THR A 756 43.75 -1.96 -2.69
C THR A 756 42.81 -2.34 -3.83
N ARG A 757 42.46 -1.33 -4.65
CA ARG A 757 41.53 -1.44 -5.77
C ARG A 757 42.05 -2.38 -6.85
#